data_AF-A0A1V5MJI2-F1
#
_entry.id   AF-A0A1V5MJI2-F1
#
_cell.length_a   1.000
_cell.length_b   1.000
_cell.length_c   1.000
_cell.angle_alpha   90.00
_cell.angle_beta   90.00
_cell.angle_gamma   90.00
#
_symmetry.space_group_name_H-M   'P 1'
#
loop_
_entity.id
_entity.type
_entity.pdbx_description
1 polymer ?
#
loop_
_entity_poly.entity_id
_entity_poly.type
_entity_poly.pdbx_seq_one_letter_code
_entity_poly.pdbx_strand_id
1 'polypeptide(L)'
;MRLTQTIKYTDGNAYYKKSWRIENLGSTEYNDCRFFHGGDSTFGGIDASRGHWDANLGMVYLTNPDQAIDGIMGFYGDLTTPATSYAEGEYDDEVCERILDTGQLGNSVNPGYIDAGYALQWNRGTLSPGDVWTIISYEKWTEAGFVQVFAPAEREVEAGDVIQHQFVVANYQATTDTFILQPDSSLDWPWAFVNPAQAQVTLAAGASTTVSFQVTIPAGAAPGTRDVLTLTATSQTTPAVTNQDSVATVIPGVLAGIVSKLQGGGGPCFIATAAYGSYQEPHVQVLRRFRDRFLLASPPGRAFVRFYYRHSPPLAAVIARNETLRAATRTALLPVYGVAWLCLNGRSVLAGLLGSVLLAGLFLLAGRRRFRLAAGVTAVILLLGAVPASALDINNFSPAIGGDSFTLLPASKVLPARNFSADLYLVYVEKPLRGNVGGKWTVLSEDQTLATLGLGLGVTDSFQLGLRLPYLFSQGSQLTGAAAPGDGDIGDLRLEGKYRVRGGPDQVGVALLPYVTLETGEEDSYFGKGSNAFGLTAVLDRNFGDRVCLAFKVGYQYQEKENLPDFDLEDTLLFGAGIGWKLPNDRTRASVELQGLTNASALFNSEDATPVELLGSIHHPVNENLLLDLGLGVGLTDGYGAPEYRLFLGMRTGF
;
A
#
# COMPACT_ATOMS: atom_id res chain seq x y z
N MET A 1 3.06 24.98 8.87
CA MET A 1 2.22 23.76 8.91
C MET A 1 1.33 23.73 7.68
N ARG A 2 0.90 22.55 7.23
CA ARG A 2 -0.16 22.37 6.23
C ARG A 2 -1.29 21.59 6.89
N LEU A 3 -2.51 22.10 6.80
CA LEU A 3 -3.73 21.40 7.22
C LEU A 3 -4.50 21.03 5.95
N THR A 4 -4.74 19.75 5.76
CA THR A 4 -5.64 19.25 4.71
C THR A 4 -6.87 18.67 5.38
N GLN A 5 -8.05 19.21 5.08
CA GLN A 5 -9.33 18.64 5.49
C GLN A 5 -9.96 17.90 4.31
N THR A 6 -10.41 16.67 4.56
CA THR A 6 -11.20 15.89 3.62
C THR A 6 -12.53 15.55 4.28
N ILE A 7 -13.62 15.90 3.61
CA ILE A 7 -14.98 15.53 4.00
C ILE A 7 -15.45 14.48 2.99
N LYS A 8 -15.89 13.32 3.49
CA LYS A 8 -16.40 12.23 2.67
C LYS A 8 -17.81 11.87 3.13
N TYR A 9 -18.73 11.88 2.17
CA TYR A 9 -20.07 11.34 2.32
C TYR A 9 -20.20 10.14 1.40
N THR A 10 -20.70 9.03 1.94
CA THR A 10 -21.06 7.85 1.15
C THR A 10 -22.57 7.81 1.09
N ASP A 11 -23.13 7.66 -0.11
CA ASP A 11 -24.58 7.65 -0.29
C ASP A 11 -25.23 6.56 0.59
N GLY A 12 -26.33 6.94 1.26
CA GLY A 12 -27.03 6.09 2.22
C GLY A 12 -26.46 6.04 3.64
N ASN A 13 -25.30 6.67 3.93
CA ASN A 13 -24.84 6.80 5.31
C ASN A 13 -25.57 7.95 6.02
N ALA A 14 -25.98 7.74 7.27
CA ALA A 14 -26.53 8.80 8.13
C ALA A 14 -25.44 9.65 8.82
N TYR A 15 -24.28 9.80 8.18
CA TYR A 15 -23.15 10.58 8.67
C TYR A 15 -22.21 10.96 7.52
N TYR A 16 -21.42 12.01 7.72
CA TYR A 16 -20.23 12.26 6.91
C TYR A 16 -18.95 12.12 7.75
N LYS A 17 -17.91 11.56 7.12
CA LYS A 17 -16.58 11.38 7.72
C LYS A 17 -15.74 12.61 7.45
N LYS A 18 -15.21 13.23 8.49
CA LYS A 18 -14.21 14.29 8.41
C LYS A 18 -12.84 13.73 8.77
N SER A 19 -11.83 14.04 7.97
CA SER A 19 -10.44 13.75 8.29
C SER A 19 -9.58 14.98 8.13
N TRP A 20 -8.66 15.18 9.05
CA TRP A 20 -7.64 16.21 8.99
C TRP A 20 -6.27 15.57 8.97
N ARG A 21 -5.43 16.03 8.06
CA ARG A 21 -4.01 15.70 7.99
C ARG A 21 -3.21 16.98 8.23
N ILE A 22 -2.55 17.05 9.39
CA ILE A 22 -1.76 18.20 9.85
C ILE A 22 -0.29 17.86 9.68
N GLU A 23 0.40 18.57 8.81
CA GLU A 23 1.82 18.34 8.49
C GLU A 23 2.70 19.48 8.97
N ASN A 24 3.82 19.13 9.59
CA ASN A 24 4.87 20.10 9.87
C ASN A 24 5.91 20.13 8.74
N LEU A 25 5.68 21.01 7.77
CA LEU A 25 6.60 21.24 6.64
C LEU A 25 7.77 22.18 6.99
N GLY A 26 7.83 22.68 8.23
CA GLY A 26 8.85 23.63 8.67
C GLY A 26 10.01 22.92 9.39
N SER A 27 10.96 23.72 9.89
CA SER A 27 12.11 23.24 10.66
C SER A 27 11.95 23.34 12.18
N THR A 28 10.80 23.84 12.66
CA THR A 28 10.51 24.04 14.09
C THR A 28 9.63 22.92 14.62
N GLU A 29 9.98 22.33 15.76
CA GLU A 29 9.10 21.39 16.49
C GLU A 29 8.03 22.17 17.27
N TYR A 30 6.76 21.77 17.12
CA TYR A 30 5.67 22.29 17.94
C TYR A 30 5.44 21.38 19.14
N ASN A 31 5.24 21.97 20.32
CA ASN A 31 4.95 21.27 21.57
C ASN A 31 3.51 21.61 22.03
N ASP A 32 2.85 20.69 22.73
CA ASP A 32 1.47 20.83 23.22
C ASP A 32 0.49 21.25 22.10
N CYS A 33 0.48 20.46 21.02
CA CYS A 33 -0.39 20.70 19.88
C CYS A 33 -1.83 20.33 20.23
N ARG A 34 -2.76 21.25 20.00
CA ARG A 34 -4.19 21.06 20.23
C ARG A 34 -4.95 21.39 18.96
N PHE A 35 -5.90 20.55 18.61
CA PHE A 35 -6.78 20.74 17.46
C PHE A 35 -8.22 20.75 17.95
N PHE A 36 -8.98 21.76 17.53
CA PHE A 36 -10.37 21.95 17.90
C PHE A 36 -11.21 21.99 16.64
N HIS A 37 -12.38 21.36 16.69
CA HIS A 37 -13.39 21.50 15.66
C HIS A 37 -14.75 21.49 16.32
N GLY A 38 -15.65 22.33 15.83
CA GLY A 38 -16.96 22.53 16.42
C GLY A 38 -17.67 23.66 15.70
N GLY A 39 -18.95 23.81 15.99
CA GLY A 39 -19.78 24.83 15.38
C GLY A 39 -20.96 25.16 16.29
N ASP A 40 -21.43 26.39 16.11
CA ASP A 40 -22.80 26.73 16.47
C ASP A 40 -23.75 25.96 15.55
N SER A 41 -24.93 25.62 16.06
CA SER A 41 -25.79 24.64 15.42
C SER A 41 -27.16 25.19 15.06
N THR A 42 -27.41 25.24 13.77
CA THR A 42 -28.76 25.30 13.22
C THR A 42 -29.02 23.98 12.50
N PHE A 43 -29.91 23.14 13.03
CA PHE A 43 -30.26 21.85 12.42
C PHE A 43 -31.77 21.72 12.26
N GLY A 44 -32.22 21.30 11.08
CA GLY A 44 -33.65 21.31 10.77
C GLY A 44 -34.23 22.69 10.42
N GLY A 45 -33.37 23.69 10.21
CA GLY A 45 -33.79 25.09 10.10
C GLY A 45 -34.24 25.71 11.43
N ILE A 46 -33.93 25.06 12.55
CA ILE A 46 -34.24 25.52 13.90
C ILE A 46 -32.94 25.85 14.63
N ASP A 47 -32.94 27.01 15.28
CA ASP A 47 -31.84 27.58 16.08
C ASP A 47 -32.26 27.56 17.56
N ALA A 48 -32.53 26.36 18.05
CA ALA A 48 -33.05 26.12 19.40
C ALA A 48 -32.65 24.74 19.90
N SER A 49 -31.51 24.25 19.43
CA SER A 49 -30.99 22.94 19.79
C SER A 49 -30.65 22.88 21.28
N ARG A 50 -30.73 21.67 21.85
CA ARG A 50 -30.24 21.33 23.18
C ARG A 50 -29.25 20.19 23.05
N GLY A 51 -28.15 20.23 23.78
CA GLY A 51 -27.18 19.17 23.67
C GLY A 51 -27.13 18.19 24.84
N HIS A 52 -26.40 17.11 24.55
CA HIS A 52 -26.38 15.89 25.31
C HIS A 52 -25.04 15.17 25.10
N TRP A 53 -24.76 14.20 25.97
CA TRP A 53 -23.56 13.39 25.90
C TRP A 53 -23.89 11.90 25.77
N ASP A 54 -23.28 11.23 24.80
CA ASP A 54 -23.20 9.78 24.74
C ASP A 54 -21.78 9.30 25.05
N ALA A 55 -21.64 8.63 26.19
CA ALA A 55 -20.36 8.09 26.64
C ALA A 55 -19.87 6.90 25.81
N ASN A 56 -20.74 6.22 25.06
CA ASN A 56 -20.34 5.04 24.29
C ASN A 56 -19.54 5.42 23.05
N LEU A 57 -20.05 6.38 22.27
CA LEU A 57 -19.35 6.93 21.11
C LEU A 57 -18.35 8.03 21.47
N GLY A 58 -18.44 8.58 22.69
CA GLY A 58 -17.75 9.82 23.03
C GLY A 58 -18.31 10.99 22.21
N MET A 59 -19.63 11.02 22.07
CA MET A 59 -20.36 11.91 21.18
C MET A 59 -21.06 13.02 21.94
N VAL A 60 -20.81 14.26 21.53
CA VAL A 60 -21.71 15.38 21.82
C VAL A 60 -22.77 15.41 20.75
N TYR A 61 -24.04 15.51 21.12
CA TYR A 61 -25.12 15.55 20.14
C TYR A 61 -26.23 16.49 20.57
N LEU A 62 -26.98 16.94 19.57
CA LEU A 62 -27.99 17.96 19.67
C LEU A 62 -29.34 17.38 19.27
N THR A 63 -30.37 17.90 19.93
CA THR A 63 -31.77 17.58 19.67
C THR A 63 -32.54 18.88 19.46
N ASN A 64 -33.52 18.88 18.54
CA ASN A 64 -34.51 19.95 18.47
C ASN A 64 -35.50 19.86 19.64
N PRO A 65 -36.17 20.96 20.03
CA PRO A 65 -37.19 20.91 21.10
C PRO A 65 -38.36 19.97 20.79
N ASP A 66 -38.68 19.81 19.50
CA ASP A 66 -39.67 18.87 19.01
C ASP A 66 -38.99 17.80 18.14
N GLN A 67 -38.96 16.57 18.64
CA GLN A 67 -38.35 15.42 17.95
C GLN A 67 -39.15 14.96 16.74
N ALA A 68 -40.37 15.48 16.52
CA ALA A 68 -41.15 15.15 15.33
C ALA A 68 -40.66 15.89 14.08
N ILE A 69 -39.85 16.94 14.23
CA ILE A 69 -39.39 17.79 13.13
C ILE A 69 -38.12 17.20 12.50
N ASP A 70 -37.10 16.93 13.32
CA ASP A 70 -35.85 16.30 12.93
C ASP A 70 -35.36 15.36 14.03
N GLY A 71 -34.43 14.47 13.68
CA GLY A 71 -33.78 13.59 14.64
C GLY A 71 -32.71 14.31 15.46
N ILE A 72 -31.55 13.67 15.59
CA ILE A 72 -30.39 14.24 16.26
C ILE A 72 -29.34 14.69 15.26
N MET A 73 -28.42 15.55 15.72
CA MET A 73 -27.13 15.80 15.06
C MET A 73 -26.01 15.57 16.07
N GLY A 74 -25.11 14.62 15.80
CA GLY A 74 -24.05 14.23 16.72
C GLY A 74 -22.65 14.37 16.12
N PHE A 75 -21.68 14.66 16.97
CA PHE A 75 -20.29 14.83 16.58
C PHE A 75 -19.36 14.03 17.52
N TYR A 76 -18.55 13.13 16.95
CA TYR A 76 -17.64 12.25 17.70
C TYR A 76 -16.36 11.92 16.93
N GLY A 77 -15.31 11.56 17.67
CA GLY A 77 -14.04 11.11 17.11
C GLY A 77 -14.08 9.63 16.73
N ASP A 78 -13.28 9.23 15.73
CA ASP A 78 -13.08 7.81 15.42
C ASP A 78 -12.36 7.08 16.57
N LEU A 79 -12.60 5.78 16.72
CA LEU A 79 -11.95 4.96 17.75
C LEU A 79 -10.42 4.93 17.64
N THR A 80 -9.86 5.10 16.44
CA THR A 80 -8.41 5.19 16.21
C THR A 80 -7.85 6.58 16.52
N THR A 81 -8.71 7.61 16.54
CA THR A 81 -8.36 9.00 16.87
C THR A 81 -9.42 9.61 17.80
N PRO A 82 -9.59 9.08 19.02
CA PRO A 82 -10.65 9.51 19.92
C PRO A 82 -10.43 10.96 20.33
N ALA A 83 -11.52 11.72 20.47
CA ALA A 83 -11.46 13.05 21.02
C ALA A 83 -10.99 12.99 22.48
N THR A 84 -10.08 13.90 22.83
CA THR A 84 -9.53 14.01 24.18
C THR A 84 -10.39 14.87 25.09
N SER A 85 -11.13 15.83 24.51
CA SER A 85 -12.08 16.65 25.26
C SER A 85 -13.24 17.10 24.38
N TYR A 86 -14.32 17.50 25.02
CA TYR A 86 -15.54 17.97 24.36
C TYR A 86 -16.16 19.16 25.10
N ALA A 87 -17.03 19.89 24.43
CA ALA A 87 -17.90 20.87 25.04
C ALA A 87 -19.20 20.95 24.25
N GLU A 88 -20.28 21.24 24.97
CA GLU A 88 -21.58 21.60 24.40
C GLU A 88 -22.25 22.59 25.34
N GLY A 89 -22.89 23.61 24.75
CA GLY A 89 -23.50 24.74 25.45
C GLY A 89 -23.48 25.99 24.59
N GLU A 90 -23.47 27.16 25.19
CA GLU A 90 -23.32 28.43 24.46
C GLU A 90 -22.01 28.44 23.68
N TYR A 91 -22.08 28.58 22.35
CA TYR A 91 -20.91 28.41 21.49
C TYR A 91 -19.81 29.44 21.80
N ASP A 92 -20.19 30.70 22.01
CA ASP A 92 -19.21 31.75 22.31
C ASP A 92 -18.53 31.49 23.67
N ASP A 93 -19.28 31.31 24.75
CA ASP A 93 -18.71 31.15 26.10
C ASP A 93 -18.07 29.76 26.34
N GLU A 94 -18.81 28.68 26.07
CA GLU A 94 -18.39 27.32 26.44
C GLU A 94 -17.37 26.71 25.47
N VAL A 95 -17.29 27.23 24.24
CA VAL A 95 -16.33 26.79 23.22
C VAL A 95 -15.29 27.87 22.94
N CYS A 96 -15.67 29.01 22.38
CA CYS A 96 -14.70 29.99 21.86
C CYS A 96 -13.89 30.68 22.97
N GLU A 97 -14.54 31.34 23.93
CA GLU A 97 -13.87 32.04 25.04
C GLU A 97 -13.06 31.06 25.89
N ARG A 98 -13.62 29.88 26.19
CA ARG A 98 -12.90 28.86 26.94
C ARG A 98 -11.62 28.36 26.26
N ILE A 99 -11.64 28.17 24.93
CA ILE A 99 -10.43 27.85 24.17
C ILE A 99 -9.42 29.00 24.27
N LEU A 100 -9.85 30.26 24.17
CA LEU A 100 -8.97 31.42 24.26
C LEU A 100 -8.34 31.57 25.66
N ASP A 101 -9.12 31.32 26.72
CA ASP A 101 -8.70 31.52 28.11
C ASP A 101 -7.83 30.38 28.66
N THR A 102 -8.21 29.14 28.35
CA THR A 102 -7.62 27.95 28.98
C THR A 102 -6.85 27.07 28.01
N GLY A 103 -7.01 27.30 26.70
CA GLY A 103 -6.48 26.43 25.66
C GLY A 103 -7.13 25.05 25.61
N GLN A 104 -8.24 24.78 26.32
CA GLN A 104 -8.86 23.46 26.38
C GLN A 104 -10.38 23.52 26.55
N LEU A 105 -11.08 22.51 26.04
CA LEU A 105 -12.50 22.31 26.28
C LEU A 105 -12.75 21.72 27.68
N GLY A 106 -13.94 21.94 28.21
CA GLY A 106 -14.24 21.65 29.61
C GLY A 106 -14.76 20.25 29.94
N ASN A 107 -15.05 19.42 28.95
CA ASN A 107 -15.75 18.14 29.13
C ASN A 107 -17.11 18.33 29.80
N SER A 108 -17.89 19.29 29.30
CA SER A 108 -19.22 19.63 29.80
C SER A 108 -20.27 19.55 28.69
N VAL A 109 -21.50 19.24 29.10
CA VAL A 109 -22.72 19.43 28.35
C VAL A 109 -23.71 20.19 29.24
N ASN A 110 -24.55 21.04 28.65
CA ASN A 110 -25.57 21.81 29.34
C ASN A 110 -26.96 21.58 28.70
N PRO A 111 -27.65 20.47 29.03
CA PRO A 111 -28.94 20.13 28.41
C PRO A 111 -30.09 21.13 28.68
N GLY A 112 -29.86 22.05 29.63
CA GLY A 112 -30.79 23.12 29.96
C GLY A 112 -30.66 24.34 29.06
N TYR A 113 -29.53 24.50 28.37
CA TYR A 113 -29.29 25.59 27.44
C TYR A 113 -29.99 25.31 26.10
N ILE A 114 -30.51 26.37 25.49
CA ILE A 114 -31.15 26.36 24.17
C ILE A 114 -30.26 27.19 23.28
N ASP A 115 -30.11 26.78 22.02
CA ASP A 115 -29.18 27.39 21.05
C ASP A 115 -27.74 26.90 21.25
N ALA A 116 -27.61 25.61 21.56
CA ALA A 116 -26.32 25.04 21.93
C ALA A 116 -25.46 24.73 20.71
N GLY A 117 -24.20 25.19 20.72
CA GLY A 117 -23.16 24.67 19.85
C GLY A 117 -22.44 23.48 20.46
N TYR A 118 -21.62 22.79 19.67
CA TYR A 118 -20.74 21.73 20.16
C TYR A 118 -19.31 21.86 19.64
N ALA A 119 -18.37 21.22 20.33
CA ALA A 119 -17.00 21.07 19.87
C ALA A 119 -16.30 19.84 20.44
N LEU A 120 -15.31 19.36 19.70
CA LEU A 120 -14.35 18.33 20.09
C LEU A 120 -12.92 18.86 20.01
N GLN A 121 -12.06 18.29 20.86
CA GLN A 121 -10.64 18.60 20.96
C GLN A 121 -9.80 17.33 20.89
N TRP A 122 -8.69 17.40 20.15
CA TRP A 122 -7.64 16.39 20.13
C TRP A 122 -6.31 17.00 20.55
N ASN A 123 -5.52 16.22 21.29
CA ASN A 123 -4.21 16.64 21.80
C ASN A 123 -3.09 15.78 21.24
N ARG A 124 -1.95 16.40 20.99
CA ARG A 124 -0.70 15.74 20.62
C ARG A 124 0.47 16.41 21.32
N GLY A 125 1.34 15.62 21.95
CA GLY A 125 2.47 16.13 22.73
C GLY A 125 3.46 16.95 21.92
N THR A 126 3.90 16.44 20.76
CA THR A 126 4.80 17.16 19.85
C THR A 126 4.45 16.91 18.38
N LEU A 127 4.79 17.87 17.52
CA LEU A 127 4.74 17.75 16.07
C LEU A 127 6.06 18.26 15.48
N SER A 128 6.99 17.33 15.25
CA SER A 128 8.35 17.60 14.78
C SER A 128 8.38 17.93 13.28
N PRO A 129 9.45 18.56 12.76
CA PRO A 129 9.67 18.70 11.32
C PRO A 129 9.47 17.38 10.58
N GLY A 130 8.63 17.36 9.54
CA GLY A 130 8.27 16.17 8.76
C GLY A 130 7.18 15.29 9.38
N ASP A 131 6.74 15.53 10.62
CA ASP A 131 5.66 14.75 11.23
C ASP A 131 4.30 15.07 10.61
N VAL A 132 3.45 14.05 10.63
CA VAL A 132 2.04 14.10 10.21
C VAL A 132 1.16 13.69 11.38
N TRP A 133 0.11 14.46 11.63
CA TRP A 133 -0.95 14.15 12.59
C TRP A 133 -2.28 14.00 11.86
N THR A 134 -2.83 12.79 11.94
CA THR A 134 -4.13 12.46 11.35
C THR A 134 -5.19 12.45 12.45
N ILE A 135 -6.33 13.07 12.16
CA ILE A 135 -7.53 13.09 13.01
C ILE A 135 -8.71 12.67 12.15
N ILE A 136 -9.55 11.77 12.66
CA ILE A 136 -10.77 11.30 12.01
C ILE A 136 -11.94 11.53 12.97
N SER A 137 -13.04 12.03 12.43
CA SER A 137 -14.28 12.25 13.16
C SER A 137 -15.49 12.02 12.26
N TYR A 138 -16.65 11.92 12.87
CA TYR A 138 -17.92 11.70 12.21
C TYR A 138 -18.92 12.73 12.70
N GLU A 139 -19.64 13.33 11.76
CA GLU A 139 -20.84 14.09 12.08
C GLU A 139 -22.04 13.32 11.55
N LYS A 140 -22.97 13.01 12.45
CA LYS A 140 -24.03 12.02 12.29
C LYS A 140 -25.38 12.70 12.45
N TRP A 141 -26.38 12.20 11.75
CA TRP A 141 -27.78 12.56 11.98
C TRP A 141 -28.66 11.32 12.01
N THR A 142 -29.90 11.51 12.43
CA THR A 142 -30.94 10.48 12.41
C THR A 142 -32.23 11.06 11.86
N GLU A 143 -33.16 10.18 11.48
CA GLU A 143 -34.50 10.57 11.09
C GLU A 143 -35.30 11.12 12.29
N ALA A 144 -36.29 11.97 12.01
CA ALA A 144 -37.22 12.49 13.00
C ALA A 144 -37.97 11.35 13.70
N GLY A 145 -38.20 11.50 15.01
CA GLY A 145 -38.94 10.52 15.80
C GLY A 145 -38.71 10.64 17.30
N PHE A 146 -39.72 10.27 18.08
CA PHE A 146 -39.66 10.30 19.55
C PHE A 146 -38.89 9.13 20.17
N VAL A 147 -38.57 8.10 19.39
CA VAL A 147 -37.52 7.13 19.73
C VAL A 147 -36.35 7.41 18.81
N GLN A 148 -35.15 7.42 19.36
CA GLN A 148 -33.93 7.63 18.60
C GLN A 148 -33.06 6.39 18.73
N VAL A 149 -32.56 5.92 17.60
CA VAL A 149 -31.58 4.85 17.51
C VAL A 149 -30.34 5.46 16.87
N PHE A 150 -29.18 5.29 17.48
CA PHE A 150 -27.94 5.68 16.83
C PHE A 150 -26.86 4.60 16.97
N ALA A 151 -26.33 4.24 15.81
CA ALA A 151 -25.30 3.25 15.55
C ALA A 151 -23.92 3.94 15.47
N PRO A 152 -22.83 3.21 15.73
CA PRO A 152 -21.48 3.72 15.52
C PRO A 152 -21.20 3.93 14.03
N ALA A 153 -20.07 4.57 13.73
CA ALA A 153 -19.56 4.63 12.36
C ALA A 153 -19.20 3.23 11.84
N GLU A 154 -19.05 3.12 10.53
CA GLU A 154 -18.60 1.88 9.89
C GLU A 154 -17.28 1.37 10.48
N ARG A 155 -17.16 0.04 10.56
CA ARG A 155 -15.96 -0.62 11.06
C ARG A 155 -15.32 -1.51 10.00
N GLU A 156 -14.01 -1.39 9.90
CA GLU A 156 -13.15 -2.28 9.14
C GLU A 156 -12.70 -3.47 10.01
N VAL A 157 -12.83 -4.70 9.50
CA VAL A 157 -12.53 -5.95 10.23
C VAL A 157 -12.03 -7.06 9.30
N GLU A 158 -11.36 -8.07 9.86
CA GLU A 158 -10.86 -9.19 9.07
C GLU A 158 -11.90 -10.32 8.96
N ALA A 159 -11.80 -11.14 7.90
CA ALA A 159 -12.64 -12.32 7.75
C ALA A 159 -12.44 -13.31 8.91
N GLY A 160 -13.53 -13.82 9.48
CA GLY A 160 -13.48 -14.73 10.63
C GLY A 160 -13.40 -14.02 12.00
N ASP A 161 -13.30 -12.69 12.03
CA ASP A 161 -13.36 -11.94 13.29
C ASP A 161 -14.75 -12.03 13.93
N VAL A 162 -14.77 -11.76 15.24
CA VAL A 162 -16.01 -11.58 15.99
C VAL A 162 -15.95 -10.23 16.68
N ILE A 163 -16.84 -9.32 16.28
CA ILE A 163 -16.86 -7.94 16.77
C ILE A 163 -18.13 -7.65 17.56
N GLN A 164 -18.08 -6.57 18.34
CA GLN A 164 -19.24 -6.00 18.98
C GLN A 164 -19.58 -4.64 18.38
N HIS A 165 -20.85 -4.47 18.05
CA HIS A 165 -21.47 -3.19 17.70
C HIS A 165 -22.36 -2.74 18.85
N GLN A 166 -22.34 -1.44 19.15
CA GLN A 166 -23.11 -0.85 20.25
C GLN A 166 -24.04 0.22 19.71
N PHE A 167 -25.33 -0.04 19.80
CA PHE A 167 -26.36 0.93 19.45
C PHE A 167 -26.86 1.61 20.72
N VAL A 168 -27.22 2.87 20.63
CA VAL A 168 -27.97 3.54 21.70
C VAL A 168 -29.42 3.67 21.29
N VAL A 169 -30.32 3.34 22.21
CA VAL A 169 -31.76 3.55 22.07
C VAL A 169 -32.18 4.56 23.13
N ALA A 170 -32.79 5.66 22.71
CA ALA A 170 -33.24 6.75 23.56
C ALA A 170 -34.74 7.01 23.40
N ASN A 171 -35.42 7.23 24.52
CA ASN A 171 -36.84 7.56 24.56
C ASN A 171 -37.04 9.04 24.85
N TYR A 172 -37.45 9.81 23.85
CA TYR A 172 -37.79 11.23 23.98
C TYR A 172 -39.29 11.48 24.09
N GLN A 173 -40.10 10.43 24.28
CA GLN A 173 -41.49 10.61 24.65
C GLN A 173 -41.61 11.19 26.07
N ALA A 174 -42.76 11.80 26.37
CA ALA A 174 -43.07 12.30 27.71
C ALA A 174 -43.36 11.19 28.73
N THR A 175 -43.46 9.93 28.28
CA THR A 175 -43.82 8.79 29.12
C THR A 175 -42.83 7.64 28.96
N THR A 176 -42.73 6.81 30.00
CA THR A 176 -42.04 5.52 29.93
C THR A 176 -42.69 4.64 28.87
N ASP A 177 -41.87 3.95 28.08
CA ASP A 177 -42.33 3.02 27.04
C ASP A 177 -41.40 1.80 26.94
N THR A 178 -41.91 0.73 26.34
CA THR A 178 -41.16 -0.48 26.04
C THR A 178 -41.00 -0.61 24.52
N PHE A 179 -39.77 -0.71 24.06
CA PHE A 179 -39.43 -0.84 22.65
C PHE A 179 -39.01 -2.27 22.33
N ILE A 180 -39.59 -2.83 21.28
CA ILE A 180 -39.17 -4.09 20.67
C ILE A 180 -38.03 -3.76 19.70
N LEU A 181 -36.93 -4.49 19.81
CA LEU A 181 -35.73 -4.28 19.00
C LEU A 181 -35.61 -5.36 17.93
N GLN A 182 -35.60 -4.94 16.67
CA GLN A 182 -35.51 -5.82 15.52
C GLN A 182 -34.22 -5.54 14.74
N PRO A 183 -33.15 -6.32 14.96
CA PRO A 183 -31.96 -6.28 14.14
C PRO A 183 -32.15 -7.00 12.80
N ASP A 184 -31.50 -6.49 11.75
CA ASP A 184 -31.52 -7.04 10.39
C ASP A 184 -30.13 -6.90 9.75
N SER A 185 -29.58 -7.99 9.19
CA SER A 185 -28.26 -8.01 8.53
C SER A 185 -28.45 -8.21 7.03
N SER A 186 -27.94 -7.26 6.24
CA SER A 186 -28.12 -7.24 4.79
C SER A 186 -27.55 -8.45 4.04
N LEU A 187 -26.52 -9.10 4.59
CA LEU A 187 -25.86 -10.28 4.04
C LEU A 187 -26.07 -11.54 4.91
N ASP A 188 -27.05 -11.49 5.82
CA ASP A 188 -27.36 -12.58 6.75
C ASP A 188 -26.15 -13.07 7.57
N TRP A 189 -25.23 -12.15 7.93
CA TRP A 189 -24.09 -12.50 8.77
C TRP A 189 -24.56 -12.91 10.17
N PRO A 190 -24.01 -13.97 10.78
CA PRO A 190 -24.46 -14.42 12.09
C PRO A 190 -24.28 -13.33 13.16
N TRP A 191 -25.37 -12.97 13.83
CA TRP A 191 -25.36 -12.02 14.93
C TRP A 191 -26.12 -12.55 16.15
N ALA A 192 -25.80 -12.01 17.33
CA ALA A 192 -26.52 -12.29 18.56
C ALA A 192 -26.53 -11.05 19.47
N PHE A 193 -27.61 -10.85 20.22
CA PHE A 193 -27.58 -9.93 21.36
C PHE A 193 -26.55 -10.42 22.37
N VAL A 194 -25.66 -9.54 22.83
CA VAL A 194 -24.73 -9.84 23.92
C VAL A 194 -25.50 -10.17 25.20
N ASN A 195 -26.63 -9.48 25.42
CA ASN A 195 -27.62 -9.82 26.43
C ASN A 195 -28.99 -10.07 25.76
N PRO A 196 -29.44 -11.34 25.65
CA PRO A 196 -30.72 -11.68 25.01
C PRO A 196 -31.95 -11.00 25.63
N ALA A 197 -31.89 -10.59 26.90
CA ALA A 197 -32.98 -9.85 27.54
C ALA A 197 -33.21 -8.47 26.91
N GLN A 198 -32.25 -7.93 26.16
CA GLN A 198 -32.34 -6.64 25.46
C GLN A 198 -33.06 -6.71 24.11
N ALA A 199 -33.62 -7.86 23.70
CA ALA A 199 -34.53 -7.91 22.56
C ALA A 199 -35.75 -6.98 22.72
N GLN A 200 -36.03 -6.54 23.94
CA GLN A 200 -36.90 -5.43 24.26
C GLN A 200 -36.27 -4.59 25.38
N VAL A 201 -36.50 -3.28 25.38
CA VAL A 201 -35.98 -2.35 26.39
C VAL A 201 -37.10 -1.44 26.90
N THR A 202 -37.22 -1.29 28.22
CA THR A 202 -38.14 -0.33 28.84
C THR A 202 -37.36 0.91 29.28
N LEU A 203 -37.73 2.06 28.74
CA LEU A 203 -37.02 3.33 28.95
C LEU A 203 -37.99 4.38 29.49
N ALA A 204 -37.61 5.04 30.58
CA ALA A 204 -38.31 6.22 31.07
C ALA A 204 -38.21 7.38 30.07
N ALA A 205 -39.07 8.39 30.23
CA ALA A 205 -38.97 9.63 29.46
C ALA A 205 -37.58 10.27 29.62
N GLY A 206 -36.93 10.59 28.50
CA GLY A 206 -35.57 11.14 28.43
C GLY A 206 -34.45 10.14 28.74
N ALA A 207 -34.76 8.87 28.98
CA ALA A 207 -33.74 7.86 29.28
C ALA A 207 -33.20 7.19 28.00
N SER A 208 -31.94 6.78 28.05
CA SER A 208 -31.29 5.97 27.01
C SER A 208 -30.65 4.71 27.58
N THR A 209 -30.41 3.73 26.71
CA THR A 209 -29.62 2.54 27.02
C THR A 209 -28.78 2.11 25.83
N THR A 210 -27.66 1.45 26.11
CA THR A 210 -26.82 0.80 25.09
C THR A 210 -27.25 -0.64 24.89
N VAL A 211 -27.35 -1.05 23.62
CA VAL A 211 -27.68 -2.40 23.18
C VAL A 211 -26.51 -2.91 22.35
N SER A 212 -25.91 -4.03 22.79
CA SER A 212 -24.72 -4.58 22.16
C SER A 212 -25.03 -5.84 21.36
N PHE A 213 -24.51 -5.91 20.14
CA PHE A 213 -24.61 -7.06 19.24
C PHE A 213 -23.23 -7.65 19.02
N GLN A 214 -23.12 -8.96 19.11
CA GLN A 214 -21.96 -9.72 18.64
C GLN A 214 -22.21 -10.14 17.20
N VAL A 215 -21.36 -9.73 16.27
CA VAL A 215 -21.43 -10.10 14.85
C VAL A 215 -20.23 -10.98 14.52
N THR A 216 -20.48 -12.13 13.92
CA THR A 216 -19.46 -13.09 13.47
C THR A 216 -19.26 -12.92 11.98
N ILE A 217 -18.07 -12.48 11.57
CA ILE A 217 -17.74 -12.32 10.17
C ILE A 217 -17.43 -13.71 9.58
N PRO A 218 -18.07 -14.13 8.47
CA PRO A 218 -17.78 -15.42 7.86
C PRO A 218 -16.29 -15.52 7.45
N ALA A 219 -15.63 -16.63 7.79
CA ALA A 219 -14.20 -16.82 7.49
C ALA A 219 -13.86 -16.82 5.99
N GLY A 220 -14.85 -17.09 5.13
CA GLY A 220 -14.71 -17.03 3.67
C GLY A 220 -15.26 -15.75 3.03
N ALA A 221 -15.61 -14.74 3.82
CA ALA A 221 -16.13 -13.48 3.27
C ALA A 221 -15.02 -12.74 2.51
N ALA A 222 -15.33 -12.32 1.28
CA ALA A 222 -14.34 -11.77 0.36
C ALA A 222 -13.89 -10.35 0.76
N PRO A 223 -12.64 -9.95 0.48
CA PRO A 223 -12.22 -8.55 0.64
C PRO A 223 -13.13 -7.58 -0.12
N GLY A 224 -13.44 -6.44 0.51
CA GLY A 224 -14.38 -5.44 -0.03
C GLY A 224 -15.85 -5.72 0.26
N THR A 225 -16.19 -6.86 0.88
CA THR A 225 -17.56 -7.16 1.30
C THR A 225 -18.02 -6.18 2.37
N ARG A 226 -19.25 -5.66 2.23
CA ARG A 226 -19.89 -4.74 3.16
C ARG A 226 -21.22 -5.32 3.62
N ASP A 227 -21.30 -5.71 4.89
CA ASP A 227 -22.57 -6.04 5.55
C ASP A 227 -23.07 -4.82 6.33
N VAL A 228 -24.38 -4.59 6.31
CA VAL A 228 -25.07 -3.53 7.05
C VAL A 228 -25.97 -4.18 8.08
N LEU A 229 -25.69 -3.94 9.36
CA LEU A 229 -26.57 -4.31 10.46
C LEU A 229 -27.44 -3.11 10.80
N THR A 230 -28.74 -3.24 10.58
CA THR A 230 -29.76 -2.23 10.90
C THR A 230 -30.47 -2.64 12.19
N LEU A 231 -30.65 -1.70 13.12
CA LEU A 231 -31.46 -1.90 14.31
C LEU A 231 -32.70 -1.00 14.24
N THR A 232 -33.87 -1.62 14.21
CA THR A 232 -35.15 -0.91 14.31
C THR A 232 -35.69 -1.03 15.74
N ALA A 233 -36.03 0.10 16.36
CA ALA A 233 -36.73 0.15 17.64
C ALA A 233 -38.17 0.59 17.43
N THR A 234 -39.13 -0.20 17.92
CA THR A 234 -40.56 0.07 17.74
C THR A 234 -41.29 -0.02 19.07
N SER A 235 -42.07 1.01 19.41
CA SER A 235 -42.88 1.02 20.63
C SER A 235 -43.88 -0.13 20.63
N GLN A 236 -43.95 -0.83 21.76
CA GLN A 236 -44.90 -1.92 21.97
C GLN A 236 -46.34 -1.40 22.09
N THR A 237 -46.51 -0.18 22.60
CA THR A 237 -47.83 0.40 22.84
C THR A 237 -48.34 1.20 21.65
N THR A 238 -47.43 1.85 20.91
CA THR A 238 -47.76 2.72 19.78
C THR A 238 -46.81 2.44 18.60
N PRO A 239 -47.10 1.43 17.74
CA PRO A 239 -46.16 0.99 16.68
C PRO A 239 -45.72 2.06 15.67
N ALA A 240 -46.44 3.19 15.59
CA ALA A 240 -46.01 4.35 14.79
C ALA A 240 -44.80 5.09 15.38
N VAL A 241 -44.52 4.94 16.68
CA VAL A 241 -43.29 5.40 17.32
C VAL A 241 -42.22 4.36 17.04
N THR A 242 -41.50 4.58 15.95
CA THR A 242 -40.41 3.72 15.50
C THR A 242 -39.30 4.56 14.90
N ASN A 243 -38.07 4.08 15.02
CA ASN A 243 -36.91 4.66 14.36
C ASN A 243 -35.83 3.59 14.20
N GLN A 244 -34.87 3.85 13.32
CA GLN A 244 -33.80 2.91 13.04
C GLN A 244 -32.51 3.61 12.67
N ASP A 245 -31.42 2.88 12.83
CA ASP A 245 -30.13 3.27 12.31
C ASP A 245 -29.30 2.02 12.00
N SER A 246 -28.20 2.20 11.27
CA SER A 246 -27.40 1.10 10.77
C SER A 246 -25.89 1.34 10.90
N VAL A 247 -25.16 0.25 11.07
CA VAL A 247 -23.70 0.24 11.02
C VAL A 247 -23.24 -0.71 9.92
N ALA A 248 -22.31 -0.24 9.11
CA ALA A 248 -21.63 -1.08 8.14
C ALA A 248 -20.40 -1.76 8.74
N THR A 249 -20.27 -3.06 8.49
CA THR A 249 -19.06 -3.84 8.73
C THR A 249 -18.44 -4.13 7.38
N VAL A 250 -17.23 -3.63 7.16
CA VAL A 250 -16.52 -3.76 5.90
C VAL A 250 -15.34 -4.69 6.13
N ILE A 251 -15.22 -5.72 5.29
CA ILE A 251 -13.94 -6.40 5.13
C ILE A 251 -13.13 -5.48 4.24
N PRO A 252 -12.02 -4.91 4.74
CA PRO A 252 -11.21 -4.04 3.91
C PRO A 252 -10.88 -4.77 2.61
N GLY A 253 -11.14 -4.13 1.47
CA GLY A 253 -10.57 -4.60 0.21
C GLY A 253 -9.05 -4.76 0.40
N VAL A 254 -8.40 -5.67 -0.33
CA VAL A 254 -6.96 -5.91 -0.14
C VAL A 254 -6.19 -4.58 -0.16
N LEU A 255 -6.55 -3.64 -1.03
CA LEU A 255 -6.00 -2.27 -1.03
C LEU A 255 -6.50 -1.36 0.12
N ALA A 256 -7.73 -1.47 0.63
CA ALA A 256 -8.22 -0.66 1.75
C ALA A 256 -7.68 -1.12 3.11
N GLY A 257 -7.47 -2.44 3.30
CA GLY A 257 -6.86 -3.02 4.51
C GLY A 257 -5.36 -2.88 4.53
N ILE A 258 -4.74 -2.87 3.34
CA ILE A 258 -3.40 -2.37 3.14
C ILE A 258 -3.40 -0.86 3.46
N VAL A 259 -4.26 -0.01 2.86
CA VAL A 259 -4.34 1.44 3.16
C VAL A 259 -4.63 1.76 4.64
N SER A 260 -5.42 0.99 5.39
CA SER A 260 -5.67 1.24 6.82
C SER A 260 -4.54 0.73 7.73
N LYS A 261 -3.85 -0.36 7.36
CA LYS A 261 -2.52 -0.70 7.92
C LYS A 261 -1.43 0.31 7.56
N LEU A 262 -1.55 0.98 6.40
CA LEU A 262 -0.58 1.97 5.90
C LEU A 262 -0.86 3.39 6.42
N GLN A 263 -2.10 3.71 6.81
CA GLN A 263 -2.46 4.94 7.53
C GLN A 263 -2.31 4.80 9.05
N GLY A 264 -2.42 3.58 9.59
CA GLY A 264 -2.18 3.26 10.98
C GLY A 264 -0.72 2.92 11.24
N GLY A 265 0.12 3.92 11.52
CA GLY A 265 1.49 3.71 11.99
C GLY A 265 1.51 2.66 13.11
N GLY A 266 2.06 1.48 12.80
CA GLY A 266 2.08 0.32 13.70
C GLY A 266 2.46 0.77 15.10
N GLY A 267 1.63 0.40 16.09
CA GLY A 267 1.57 1.02 17.42
C GLY A 267 2.92 1.34 18.08
N PRO A 268 3.00 2.24 19.05
CA PRO A 268 4.28 2.72 19.58
C PRO A 268 5.10 1.61 20.26
N CYS A 269 6.41 1.52 19.94
CA CYS A 269 7.36 0.80 20.80
C CYS A 269 7.65 1.64 22.05
N PHE A 270 6.73 1.65 23.02
CA PHE A 270 6.75 2.50 24.21
C PHE A 270 8.09 2.53 24.94
N ILE A 271 8.71 1.38 25.24
CA ILE A 271 9.99 1.31 25.98
C ILE A 271 11.15 1.84 25.13
N ALA A 272 11.23 1.48 23.84
CA ALA A 272 12.29 1.94 22.97
C ALA A 272 12.18 3.45 22.70
N THR A 273 10.96 3.94 22.46
CA THR A 273 10.66 5.37 22.30
C THR A 273 10.99 6.16 23.56
N ALA A 274 10.66 5.62 24.75
CA ALA A 274 11.02 6.23 26.03
C ALA A 274 12.52 6.22 26.33
N ALA A 275 13.29 5.27 25.81
CA ALA A 275 14.74 5.21 25.99
C ALA A 275 15.48 6.13 25.01
N TYR A 276 15.12 6.07 23.72
CA TYR A 276 15.80 6.80 22.65
C TYR A 276 15.26 8.21 22.42
N GLY A 277 14.09 8.55 22.96
CA GLY A 277 13.55 9.91 22.94
C GLY A 277 12.74 10.29 21.70
N SER A 278 12.84 9.52 20.61
CA SER A 278 12.06 9.77 19.40
C SER A 278 11.50 8.47 18.81
N TYR A 279 10.29 8.55 18.25
CA TYR A 279 9.67 7.47 17.49
C TYR A 279 10.37 7.23 16.14
N GLN A 280 11.06 8.26 15.63
CA GLN A 280 11.81 8.24 14.39
C GLN A 280 13.29 7.88 14.57
N GLU A 281 13.75 7.63 15.79
CA GLU A 281 15.13 7.22 16.02
C GLU A 281 15.43 5.93 15.22
N PRO A 282 16.55 5.84 14.47
CA PRO A 282 16.89 4.66 13.66
C PRO A 282 16.82 3.34 14.43
N HIS A 283 17.27 3.33 15.69
CA HIS A 283 17.20 2.17 16.58
C HIS A 283 15.76 1.73 16.88
N VAL A 284 14.84 2.68 17.04
CA VAL A 284 13.42 2.44 17.30
C VAL A 284 12.72 1.94 16.04
N GLN A 285 13.08 2.49 14.87
CA GLN A 285 12.54 2.04 13.58
C GLN A 285 12.91 0.59 13.27
N VAL A 286 14.15 0.19 13.50
CA VAL A 286 14.61 -1.20 13.31
C VAL A 286 13.84 -2.16 14.22
N LEU A 287 13.66 -1.81 15.50
CA LEU A 287 12.89 -2.64 16.43
C LEU A 287 11.39 -2.72 16.06
N ARG A 288 10.82 -1.65 15.51
CA ARG A 288 9.43 -1.61 15.02
C ARG A 288 9.25 -2.50 13.79
N ARG A 289 10.12 -2.34 12.79
CA ARG A 289 10.11 -3.20 11.59
C ARG A 289 10.27 -4.66 11.95
N PHE A 290 11.13 -4.98 12.93
CA PHE A 290 11.30 -6.35 13.42
C PHE A 290 10.04 -6.90 14.09
N ARG A 291 9.36 -6.08 14.92
CA ARG A 291 8.07 -6.45 15.49
C ARG A 291 7.03 -6.73 14.40
N ASP A 292 6.94 -5.84 13.42
CA ASP A 292 5.90 -5.89 12.41
C ASP A 292 6.12 -7.07 11.45
N ARG A 293 7.36 -7.30 10.97
CA ARG A 293 7.70 -8.43 10.09
C ARG A 293 7.76 -9.79 10.80
N PHE A 294 8.34 -9.88 12.00
CA PHE A 294 8.65 -11.18 12.63
C PHE A 294 7.76 -11.52 13.83
N LEU A 295 7.43 -10.56 14.69
CA LEU A 295 6.64 -10.85 15.89
C LEU A 295 5.14 -10.92 15.56
N LEU A 296 4.60 -10.03 14.74
CA LEU A 296 3.17 -10.07 14.40
C LEU A 296 2.80 -11.20 13.43
N ALA A 297 3.77 -11.72 12.68
CA ALA A 297 3.58 -12.86 11.78
C ALA A 297 3.22 -14.17 12.52
N SER A 298 3.61 -14.34 13.79
CA SER A 298 3.39 -15.59 14.54
C SER A 298 2.39 -15.45 15.69
N PRO A 299 1.54 -16.45 15.97
CA PRO A 299 0.64 -16.46 17.14
C PRO A 299 1.34 -16.16 18.49
N PRO A 300 2.50 -16.75 18.85
CA PRO A 300 3.20 -16.40 20.08
C PRO A 300 3.75 -14.97 20.07
N GLY A 301 4.22 -14.47 18.93
CA GLY A 301 4.67 -13.08 18.82
C GLY A 301 3.52 -12.07 18.95
N ARG A 302 2.32 -12.37 18.43
CA ARG A 302 1.10 -11.56 18.69
C ARG A 302 0.70 -11.56 20.16
N ALA A 303 0.83 -12.69 20.85
CA ALA A 303 0.60 -12.76 22.30
C ALA A 303 1.61 -11.90 23.08
N PHE A 304 2.89 -11.95 22.69
CA PHE A 304 3.95 -11.12 23.25
C PHE A 304 3.71 -9.62 23.03
N VAL A 305 3.34 -9.20 21.81
CA VAL A 305 3.05 -7.80 21.49
C VAL A 305 1.83 -7.29 22.28
N ARG A 306 0.78 -8.11 22.43
CA ARG A 306 -0.38 -7.77 23.28
C ARG A 306 0.01 -7.59 24.75
N PHE A 307 0.83 -8.51 25.29
CA PHE A 307 1.37 -8.39 26.63
C PHE A 307 2.21 -7.11 26.79
N TYR A 308 3.07 -6.83 25.80
CA TYR A 308 3.90 -5.63 25.76
C TYR A 308 3.06 -4.36 25.77
N TYR A 309 2.05 -4.22 24.91
CA TYR A 309 1.19 -3.01 24.88
C TYR A 309 0.35 -2.84 26.14
N ARG A 310 -0.03 -3.92 26.81
CA ARG A 310 -0.78 -3.84 28.06
C ARG A 310 0.06 -3.33 29.24
N HIS A 311 1.36 -3.63 29.30
CA HIS A 311 2.19 -3.37 30.48
C HIS A 311 3.30 -2.33 30.28
N SER A 312 3.71 -2.06 29.03
CA SER A 312 4.81 -1.13 28.73
C SER A 312 4.50 0.37 28.90
N PRO A 313 3.27 0.90 28.73
CA PRO A 313 3.01 2.34 28.86
C PRO A 313 3.41 2.96 30.22
N PRO A 314 3.03 2.39 31.39
CA PRO A 314 3.44 2.96 32.68
C PRO A 314 4.95 2.85 32.93
N LEU A 315 5.60 1.79 32.46
CA LEU A 315 7.06 1.62 32.56
C LEU A 315 7.80 2.63 31.67
N ALA A 316 7.32 2.85 30.46
CA ALA A 316 7.86 3.84 29.52
C ALA A 316 7.76 5.26 30.09
N ALA A 317 6.67 5.61 30.77
CA ALA A 317 6.51 6.90 31.43
C ALA A 317 7.54 7.14 32.55
N VAL A 318 7.97 6.09 33.26
CA VAL A 318 9.02 6.17 34.29
C VAL A 318 10.41 6.29 33.65
N ILE A 319 10.69 5.50 32.61
CA ILE A 319 11.96 5.54 31.87
C ILE A 319 12.17 6.91 31.23
N ALA A 320 11.15 7.49 30.59
CA ALA A 320 11.25 8.77 29.89
C ALA A 320 11.62 9.95 30.80
N ARG A 321 11.35 9.87 32.12
CA ARG A 321 11.60 10.93 33.10
C ARG A 321 13.00 10.90 33.73
N ASN A 322 13.81 9.87 33.46
CA ASN A 322 15.10 9.68 34.13
C ASN A 322 16.20 9.26 33.14
N GLU A 323 17.22 10.10 32.97
CA GLU A 323 18.28 9.89 31.99
C GLU A 323 19.15 8.65 32.28
N THR A 324 19.32 8.29 33.56
CA THR A 324 20.04 7.08 33.97
C THR A 324 19.28 5.81 33.58
N LEU A 325 17.94 5.83 33.70
CA LEU A 325 17.08 4.72 33.25
C LEU A 325 17.04 4.64 31.71
N ARG A 326 17.06 5.79 31.01
CA ARG A 326 17.17 5.84 29.55
C ARG A 326 18.47 5.20 29.07
N ALA A 327 19.60 5.58 29.67
CA ALA A 327 20.91 5.00 29.35
C ALA A 327 20.93 3.48 29.60
N ALA A 328 20.49 3.03 30.77
CA ALA A 328 20.40 1.59 31.09
C ALA A 328 19.50 0.82 30.10
N THR A 329 18.37 1.41 29.70
CA THR A 329 17.42 0.80 28.75
C THR A 329 18.01 0.75 27.33
N ARG A 330 18.74 1.79 26.88
CA ARG A 330 19.46 1.75 25.59
C ARG A 330 20.48 0.63 25.56
N THR A 331 21.27 0.47 26.62
CA THR A 331 22.25 -0.62 26.76
C THR A 331 21.58 -1.99 26.76
N ALA A 332 20.45 -2.15 27.44
CA ALA A 332 19.70 -3.41 27.45
C ALA A 332 19.05 -3.75 26.09
N LEU A 333 18.67 -2.73 25.30
CA LEU A 333 18.06 -2.91 23.98
C LEU A 333 19.08 -3.15 22.85
N LEU A 334 20.36 -2.83 23.06
CA LEU A 334 21.42 -2.96 22.04
C LEU A 334 21.58 -4.39 21.47
N PRO A 335 21.58 -5.46 22.28
CA PRO A 335 21.64 -6.83 21.76
C PRO A 335 20.39 -7.19 20.92
N VAL A 336 19.21 -6.74 21.36
CA VAL A 336 17.94 -6.98 20.66
C VAL A 336 17.90 -6.21 19.35
N TYR A 337 18.39 -4.97 19.35
CA TYR A 337 18.60 -4.17 18.15
C TYR A 337 19.55 -4.85 17.17
N GLY A 338 20.68 -5.39 17.65
CA GLY A 338 21.63 -6.11 16.81
C GLY A 338 21.01 -7.34 16.14
N VAL A 339 20.23 -8.14 16.88
CA VAL A 339 19.49 -9.28 16.33
C VAL A 339 18.42 -8.82 15.35
N ALA A 340 17.63 -7.79 15.70
CA ALA A 340 16.61 -7.22 14.83
C ALA A 340 17.20 -6.69 13.53
N TRP A 341 18.31 -5.96 13.60
CA TRP A 341 19.04 -5.43 12.45
C TRP A 341 19.60 -6.55 11.57
N LEU A 342 20.17 -7.61 12.16
CA LEU A 342 20.64 -8.79 11.42
C LEU A 342 19.49 -9.58 10.78
N CYS A 343 18.35 -9.73 11.44
CA CYS A 343 17.18 -10.38 10.86
C CYS A 343 16.57 -9.55 9.72
N LEU A 344 16.62 -8.22 9.80
CA LEU A 344 16.10 -7.32 8.77
C LEU A 344 17.06 -7.11 7.59
N ASN A 345 18.38 -7.10 7.82
CA ASN A 345 19.40 -6.80 6.80
C ASN A 345 20.26 -8.02 6.42
N GLY A 346 20.01 -9.18 7.00
CA GLY A 346 20.85 -10.38 6.83
C GLY A 346 20.90 -10.88 5.39
N ARG A 347 19.81 -10.68 4.62
CA ARG A 347 19.72 -11.03 3.19
C ARG A 347 20.62 -10.13 2.34
N SER A 348 20.67 -8.83 2.63
CA SER A 348 21.48 -7.81 1.94
C SER A 348 22.98 -7.95 2.23
N VAL A 349 23.36 -8.30 3.47
CA VAL A 349 24.76 -8.58 3.85
C VAL A 349 25.27 -9.86 3.19
N LEU A 350 24.45 -10.90 3.09
CA LEU A 350 24.77 -12.14 2.37
C LEU A 350 24.86 -11.93 0.85
N ALA A 351 23.96 -11.14 0.27
CA ALA A 351 23.99 -10.79 -1.17
C ALA A 351 25.21 -9.93 -1.53
N GLY A 352 25.58 -8.95 -0.71
CA GLY A 352 26.80 -8.16 -0.90
C GLY A 352 28.09 -8.99 -0.78
N LEU A 353 28.14 -9.92 0.17
CA LEU A 353 29.25 -10.87 0.29
C LEU A 353 29.32 -11.84 -0.90
N LEU A 354 28.19 -12.38 -1.36
CA LEU A 354 28.13 -13.25 -2.54
C LEU A 354 28.48 -12.50 -3.84
N GLY A 355 28.02 -11.26 -4.01
CA GLY A 355 28.38 -10.39 -5.12
C GLY A 355 29.88 -10.08 -5.14
N SER A 356 30.49 -9.84 -3.97
CA SER A 356 31.93 -9.64 -3.85
C SER A 356 32.75 -10.91 -4.14
N VAL A 357 32.24 -12.09 -3.77
CA VAL A 357 32.85 -13.40 -4.07
C VAL A 357 32.71 -13.75 -5.56
N LEU A 358 31.60 -13.40 -6.20
CA LEU A 358 31.39 -13.57 -7.64
C LEU A 358 32.26 -12.61 -8.46
N LEU A 359 32.38 -11.35 -8.05
CA LEU A 359 33.30 -10.36 -8.65
C LEU A 359 34.78 -10.78 -8.48
N ALA A 360 35.15 -11.28 -7.30
CA ALA A 360 36.49 -11.85 -7.06
C ALA A 360 36.72 -13.14 -7.88
N GLY A 361 35.70 -13.98 -8.04
CA GLY A 361 35.74 -15.17 -8.88
C GLY A 361 35.92 -14.84 -10.37
N LEU A 362 35.22 -13.82 -10.87
CA LEU A 362 35.36 -13.30 -12.23
C LEU A 362 36.76 -12.68 -12.47
N PHE A 363 37.30 -11.94 -11.48
CA PHE A 363 38.67 -11.42 -11.53
C PHE A 363 39.74 -12.53 -11.52
N LEU A 364 39.52 -13.61 -10.76
CA LEU A 364 40.43 -14.75 -10.70
C LEU A 364 40.35 -15.64 -11.95
N LEU A 365 39.17 -15.74 -12.58
CA LEU A 365 38.96 -16.46 -13.85
C LEU A 365 39.54 -15.72 -15.06
N ALA A 366 39.63 -14.39 -15.01
CA ALA A 366 40.40 -13.59 -15.98
C ALA A 366 41.93 -13.78 -15.84
N GLY A 367 42.39 -14.35 -14.72
CA GLY A 367 43.80 -14.31 -14.31
C GLY A 367 44.67 -15.53 -14.61
N ARG A 368 44.18 -16.79 -14.68
CA ARG A 368 45.06 -17.95 -14.95
C ARG A 368 44.35 -19.26 -15.32
N ARG A 369 45.01 -20.00 -16.22
CA ARG A 369 44.64 -21.33 -16.72
C ARG A 369 44.70 -22.38 -15.60
N ARG A 370 43.63 -23.17 -15.47
CA ARG A 370 43.47 -24.40 -14.65
C ARG A 370 43.03 -24.19 -13.20
N PHE A 371 41.73 -24.06 -12.96
CA PHE A 371 41.09 -24.62 -11.75
C PHE A 371 39.68 -25.11 -12.11
N ARG A 372 39.34 -26.31 -11.63
CA ARG A 372 38.13 -27.06 -12.01
C ARG A 372 36.88 -26.41 -11.39
N LEU A 373 35.84 -26.25 -12.22
CA LEU A 373 34.47 -25.90 -11.85
C LEU A 373 33.95 -26.91 -10.81
N ALA A 374 33.79 -26.49 -9.55
CA ALA A 374 33.03 -27.26 -8.56
C ALA A 374 32.45 -26.44 -7.39
N ALA A 375 32.66 -25.12 -7.31
CA ALA A 375 32.24 -24.33 -6.14
C ALA A 375 31.08 -23.34 -6.39
N GLY A 376 30.60 -23.20 -7.63
CA GLY A 376 29.60 -22.17 -7.98
C GLY A 376 28.13 -22.61 -7.97
N VAL A 377 27.83 -23.90 -7.82
CA VAL A 377 26.46 -24.44 -8.03
C VAL A 377 25.76 -24.79 -6.71
N THR A 378 26.47 -24.86 -5.58
CA THR A 378 25.89 -25.31 -4.30
C THR A 378 25.31 -24.17 -3.45
N ALA A 379 25.60 -22.89 -3.76
CA ALA A 379 25.10 -21.75 -2.98
C ALA A 379 23.71 -21.23 -3.41
N VAL A 380 23.21 -21.65 -4.57
CA VAL A 380 21.91 -21.19 -5.11
C VAL A 380 20.72 -21.96 -4.50
N ILE A 381 20.95 -23.13 -3.89
CA ILE A 381 19.90 -24.03 -3.41
C ILE A 381 19.39 -23.68 -1.99
N LEU A 382 20.03 -22.77 -1.25
CA LEU A 382 19.65 -22.41 0.13
C LEU A 382 18.71 -21.20 0.26
N LEU A 383 18.21 -20.64 -0.85
CA LEU A 383 17.30 -19.48 -0.88
C LEU A 383 15.80 -19.85 -1.01
N LEU A 384 15.43 -21.13 -0.95
CA LEU A 384 14.04 -21.62 -1.04
C LEU A 384 13.29 -21.49 0.30
N GLY A 385 13.20 -20.28 0.83
CA GLY A 385 12.31 -19.93 1.94
C GLY A 385 11.27 -18.93 1.45
N ALA A 386 10.12 -19.44 0.99
CA ALA A 386 8.98 -18.62 0.58
C ALA A 386 8.39 -17.87 1.79
N VAL A 387 8.19 -16.56 1.63
CA VAL A 387 7.28 -15.75 2.45
C VAL A 387 6.44 -14.98 1.45
N PRO A 388 5.10 -14.96 1.56
CA PRO A 388 4.27 -14.26 0.58
C PRO A 388 4.48 -12.76 0.72
N ALA A 389 4.94 -12.11 -0.35
CA ALA A 389 4.94 -10.68 -0.53
C ALA A 389 4.19 -10.39 -1.83
N SER A 390 3.37 -9.33 -1.82
CA SER A 390 2.65 -8.88 -3.00
C SER A 390 3.58 -8.02 -3.88
N ALA A 391 3.76 -8.37 -5.15
CA ALA A 391 4.69 -7.68 -6.03
C ALA A 391 4.29 -7.65 -7.50
N LEU A 392 4.05 -6.41 -7.92
CA LEU A 392 3.79 -6.02 -9.28
C LEU A 392 4.99 -5.25 -9.82
N ASP A 393 5.70 -5.84 -10.78
CA ASP A 393 6.70 -5.13 -11.59
C ASP A 393 5.97 -4.29 -12.65
N ILE A 394 5.89 -2.98 -12.42
CA ILE A 394 5.23 -2.04 -13.34
C ILE A 394 6.18 -1.55 -14.44
N ASN A 395 7.36 -2.17 -14.60
CA ASN A 395 8.32 -1.78 -15.62
C ASN A 395 8.76 -2.96 -16.50
N ASN A 396 8.12 -3.07 -17.66
CA ASN A 396 8.43 -4.13 -18.63
C ASN A 396 9.64 -3.83 -19.53
N PHE A 397 10.51 -2.86 -19.19
CA PHE A 397 11.71 -2.53 -19.99
C PHE A 397 12.85 -3.51 -19.74
N SER A 398 12.96 -4.53 -20.60
CA SER A 398 13.98 -5.58 -20.50
C SER A 398 14.85 -5.63 -21.76
N PRO A 399 15.90 -4.77 -21.88
CA PRO A 399 16.74 -4.71 -23.08
C PRO A 399 17.50 -6.01 -23.31
N ALA A 400 17.64 -6.38 -24.59
CA ALA A 400 18.30 -7.59 -25.03
C ALA A 400 19.82 -7.47 -24.90
N ILE A 401 20.46 -8.45 -24.25
CA ILE A 401 21.90 -8.42 -23.98
C ILE A 401 22.70 -8.81 -25.23
N GLY A 402 23.66 -7.96 -25.61
CA GLY A 402 24.60 -8.23 -26.70
C GLY A 402 23.97 -8.30 -28.10
N GLY A 403 22.89 -7.54 -28.33
CA GLY A 403 22.28 -7.37 -29.65
C GLY A 403 22.75 -6.09 -30.36
N ASP A 404 22.60 -6.02 -31.68
CA ASP A 404 22.98 -4.85 -32.50
C ASP A 404 21.84 -4.24 -33.33
N SER A 405 20.70 -4.94 -33.41
CA SER A 405 19.62 -4.60 -34.35
C SER A 405 18.32 -4.16 -33.67
N PHE A 406 18.18 -4.44 -32.38
CA PHE A 406 16.97 -4.21 -31.59
C PHE A 406 17.33 -3.81 -30.16
N THR A 407 16.47 -3.05 -29.50
CA THR A 407 16.57 -2.67 -28.09
C THR A 407 16.08 -3.79 -27.18
N LEU A 408 14.83 -4.25 -27.37
CA LEU A 408 14.13 -5.17 -26.46
C LEU A 408 14.02 -6.60 -27.00
N LEU A 409 14.02 -6.76 -28.31
CA LEU A 409 13.92 -8.07 -28.95
C LEU A 409 15.30 -8.74 -29.00
N PRO A 410 15.46 -9.93 -28.41
CA PRO A 410 16.65 -10.73 -28.63
C PRO A 410 16.67 -11.25 -30.08
N ALA A 411 17.86 -11.31 -30.67
CA ALA A 411 18.14 -12.04 -31.91
C ALA A 411 18.83 -13.38 -31.60
N SER A 412 18.84 -14.30 -32.57
CA SER A 412 19.51 -15.60 -32.43
C SER A 412 21.04 -15.52 -32.39
N LYS A 413 21.61 -14.38 -32.81
CA LYS A 413 23.05 -14.09 -32.68
C LYS A 413 23.45 -14.12 -31.20
N VAL A 414 24.52 -14.84 -30.90
CA VAL A 414 25.18 -14.88 -29.60
C VAL A 414 26.51 -14.14 -29.69
N LEU A 415 27.01 -13.67 -28.55
CA LEU A 415 28.37 -13.15 -28.44
C LEU A 415 29.40 -14.21 -28.86
N PRO A 416 30.50 -13.82 -29.55
CA PRO A 416 31.59 -14.74 -29.85
C PRO A 416 32.16 -15.42 -28.61
N ALA A 417 32.68 -16.64 -28.76
CA ALA A 417 33.25 -17.36 -27.63
C ALA A 417 34.34 -16.55 -26.90
N ARG A 418 34.20 -16.40 -25.59
CA ARG A 418 35.04 -15.64 -24.65
C ARG A 418 34.97 -14.12 -24.79
N ASN A 419 34.04 -13.59 -25.57
CA ASN A 419 33.78 -12.16 -25.60
C ASN A 419 32.79 -11.74 -24.51
N PHE A 420 32.97 -10.53 -24.00
CA PHE A 420 32.14 -9.92 -22.98
C PHE A 420 31.42 -8.70 -23.56
N SER A 421 30.16 -8.52 -23.17
CA SER A 421 29.40 -7.31 -23.44
C SER A 421 28.96 -6.66 -22.15
N ALA A 422 28.89 -5.33 -22.16
CA ALA A 422 28.25 -4.56 -21.10
C ALA A 422 27.35 -3.50 -21.72
N ASP A 423 26.12 -3.47 -21.23
CA ASP A 423 25.03 -2.63 -21.69
C ASP A 423 24.53 -1.80 -20.50
N LEU A 424 24.36 -0.50 -20.68
CA LEU A 424 23.76 0.39 -19.68
C LEU A 424 22.69 1.24 -20.36
N TYR A 425 21.47 1.16 -19.84
CA TYR A 425 20.36 2.00 -20.25
C TYR A 425 19.99 2.96 -19.14
N LEU A 426 19.72 4.20 -19.50
CA LEU A 426 18.99 5.17 -18.69
C LEU A 426 17.60 5.33 -19.29
N VAL A 427 16.58 5.23 -18.46
CA VAL A 427 15.18 5.18 -18.90
C VAL A 427 14.34 6.11 -18.04
N TYR A 428 13.52 6.92 -18.70
CA TYR A 428 12.45 7.69 -18.11
C TYR A 428 11.11 7.13 -18.58
N VAL A 429 10.17 6.96 -17.66
CA VAL A 429 8.86 6.38 -17.93
C VAL A 429 7.79 7.26 -17.32
N GLU A 430 6.82 7.68 -18.12
CA GLU A 430 5.67 8.48 -17.67
C GLU A 430 4.44 7.57 -17.50
N LYS A 431 3.80 7.72 -16.34
CA LYS A 431 2.55 7.04 -15.96
C LYS A 431 2.52 5.55 -16.28
N PRO A 432 3.49 4.75 -15.80
CA PRO A 432 3.54 3.32 -16.09
C PRO A 432 2.39 2.52 -15.45
N LEU A 433 1.64 3.13 -14.51
CA LEU A 433 0.53 2.45 -13.86
C LEU A 433 -0.66 3.39 -13.65
N ARG A 434 -1.79 2.96 -14.18
CA ARG A 434 -3.12 3.53 -13.96
C ARG A 434 -4.01 2.44 -13.37
N GLY A 435 -5.00 2.82 -12.58
CA GLY A 435 -5.93 1.88 -11.98
C GLY A 435 -7.23 2.54 -11.58
N ASN A 436 -8.25 1.73 -11.31
CA ASN A 436 -9.56 2.22 -10.92
C ASN A 436 -9.64 2.38 -9.40
N VAL A 437 -9.75 3.62 -8.92
CA VAL A 437 -9.89 3.95 -7.49
C VAL A 437 -11.28 4.51 -7.23
N GLY A 438 -12.13 3.70 -6.59
CA GLY A 438 -13.50 4.12 -6.23
C GLY A 438 -14.40 4.42 -7.43
N GLY A 439 -14.24 3.69 -8.53
CA GLY A 439 -14.99 3.91 -9.78
C GLY A 439 -14.38 4.96 -10.71
N LYS A 440 -13.23 5.55 -10.35
CA LYS A 440 -12.54 6.58 -11.14
C LYS A 440 -11.12 6.12 -11.51
N TRP A 441 -10.82 6.14 -12.80
CA TRP A 441 -9.47 5.96 -13.31
C TRP A 441 -8.52 7.02 -12.77
N THR A 442 -7.49 6.56 -12.06
CA THR A 442 -6.49 7.39 -11.39
C THR A 442 -5.10 6.88 -11.72
N VAL A 443 -4.15 7.80 -11.81
CA VAL A 443 -2.73 7.50 -12.03
C VAL A 443 -2.13 7.06 -10.70
N LEU A 444 -1.63 5.83 -10.62
CA LEU A 444 -1.07 5.25 -9.39
C LEU A 444 0.45 5.42 -9.32
N SER A 445 1.11 5.41 -10.46
CA SER A 445 2.52 5.77 -10.62
C SER A 445 2.59 6.91 -11.62
N GLU A 446 3.14 8.05 -11.22
CA GLU A 446 3.26 9.27 -12.02
C GLU A 446 4.46 9.19 -12.97
N ASP A 447 5.63 8.78 -12.46
CA ASP A 447 6.86 8.65 -13.24
C ASP A 447 7.87 7.66 -12.61
N GLN A 448 8.79 7.15 -13.43
CA GLN A 448 9.97 6.41 -13.00
C GLN A 448 11.21 6.84 -13.79
N THR A 449 12.32 7.04 -13.09
CA THR A 449 13.66 7.18 -13.68
C THR A 449 14.54 6.04 -13.20
N LEU A 450 15.10 5.26 -14.11
CA LEU A 450 15.88 4.06 -13.79
C LEU A 450 17.10 3.88 -14.69
N ALA A 451 18.04 3.05 -14.24
CA ALA A 451 19.07 2.42 -15.03
C ALA A 451 18.82 0.92 -15.19
N THR A 452 19.28 0.33 -16.29
CA THR A 452 19.38 -1.12 -16.44
C THR A 452 20.78 -1.50 -16.88
N LEU A 453 21.45 -2.30 -16.06
CA LEU A 453 22.74 -2.90 -16.37
C LEU A 453 22.53 -4.29 -16.97
N GLY A 454 23.12 -4.54 -18.13
CA GLY A 454 23.18 -5.85 -18.79
C GLY A 454 24.63 -6.28 -18.96
N LEU A 455 24.98 -7.49 -18.54
CA LEU A 455 26.30 -8.09 -18.76
C LEU A 455 26.14 -9.38 -19.55
N GLY A 456 26.94 -9.57 -20.60
CA GLY A 456 26.91 -10.74 -21.46
C GLY A 456 28.27 -11.43 -21.54
N LEU A 457 28.28 -12.75 -21.57
CA LEU A 457 29.47 -13.56 -21.82
C LEU A 457 29.16 -14.62 -22.89
N GLY A 458 29.84 -14.53 -24.03
CA GLY A 458 29.87 -15.62 -25.00
C GLY A 458 30.66 -16.79 -24.42
N VAL A 459 30.00 -17.90 -24.12
CA VAL A 459 30.66 -19.09 -23.55
C VAL A 459 31.20 -19.96 -24.69
N THR A 460 30.39 -20.14 -25.73
CA THR A 460 30.74 -20.81 -26.98
C THR A 460 30.15 -20.02 -28.13
N ASP A 461 30.48 -20.38 -29.37
CA ASP A 461 29.87 -19.76 -30.54
C ASP A 461 28.37 -20.06 -30.67
N SER A 462 27.77 -20.89 -29.82
CA SER A 462 26.33 -21.17 -29.83
C SER A 462 25.65 -20.91 -28.49
N PHE A 463 26.39 -20.49 -27.46
CA PHE A 463 25.83 -20.28 -26.12
C PHE A 463 26.40 -19.02 -25.46
N GLN A 464 25.50 -18.17 -25.00
CA GLN A 464 25.80 -16.97 -24.24
C GLN A 464 25.11 -17.03 -22.88
N LEU A 465 25.78 -16.51 -21.85
CA LEU A 465 25.20 -16.22 -20.55
C LEU A 465 24.99 -14.70 -20.42
N GLY A 466 23.91 -14.32 -19.77
CA GLY A 466 23.52 -12.94 -19.53
C GLY A 466 23.09 -12.72 -18.08
N LEU A 467 23.37 -11.52 -17.58
CA LEU A 467 22.92 -11.03 -16.29
C LEU A 467 22.30 -9.64 -16.51
N ARG A 468 21.12 -9.40 -15.94
CA ARG A 468 20.45 -8.09 -15.97
C ARG A 468 20.13 -7.65 -14.55
N LEU A 469 20.44 -6.40 -14.24
CA LEU A 469 20.15 -5.77 -12.96
C LEU A 469 19.56 -4.36 -13.19
N PRO A 470 18.28 -4.14 -12.90
CA PRO A 470 17.68 -2.82 -12.93
C PRO A 470 17.94 -2.07 -11.61
N TYR A 471 18.07 -0.75 -11.71
CA TYR A 471 18.24 0.17 -10.58
C TYR A 471 17.32 1.37 -10.76
N LEU A 472 16.41 1.61 -9.82
CA LEU A 472 15.51 2.75 -9.78
C LEU A 472 16.23 3.95 -9.13
N PHE A 473 16.24 5.11 -9.79
CA PHE A 473 16.77 6.35 -9.21
C PHE A 473 15.69 7.15 -8.48
N SER A 474 14.50 7.20 -9.07
CA SER A 474 13.37 7.93 -8.53
C SER A 474 12.07 7.38 -9.07
N GLN A 475 11.03 7.48 -8.25
CA GLN A 475 9.67 7.18 -8.62
C GLN A 475 8.72 8.20 -7.99
N GLY A 476 7.85 8.79 -8.81
CA GLY A 476 6.66 9.49 -8.35
C GLY A 476 5.52 8.50 -8.27
N SER A 477 5.04 8.16 -7.08
CA SER A 477 3.92 7.22 -6.95
C SER A 477 3.04 7.54 -5.75
N GLN A 478 1.75 7.26 -5.91
CA GLN A 478 0.75 7.33 -4.85
C GLN A 478 0.63 5.99 -4.10
N LEU A 479 1.39 4.98 -4.51
CA LEU A 479 1.47 3.67 -3.87
C LEU A 479 2.41 3.74 -2.65
N THR A 480 2.04 3.09 -1.55
CA THR A 480 2.89 3.07 -0.36
C THR A 480 3.92 1.94 -0.47
N GLY A 481 5.18 2.24 -0.17
CA GLY A 481 6.31 1.33 -0.38
C GLY A 481 7.13 1.66 -1.63
N ALA A 482 6.52 2.37 -2.60
CA ALA A 482 7.27 2.95 -3.71
C ALA A 482 8.43 3.77 -3.15
N ALA A 483 9.60 3.59 -3.77
CA ALA A 483 10.80 4.26 -3.33
C ALA A 483 10.56 5.77 -3.26
N ALA A 484 10.83 6.39 -2.11
CA ALA A 484 10.60 7.82 -1.93
C ALA A 484 11.41 8.59 -3.01
N PRO A 485 10.93 9.75 -3.50
CA PRO A 485 11.68 10.52 -4.48
C PRO A 485 13.11 10.81 -4.00
N GLY A 486 14.11 10.16 -4.61
CA GLY A 486 15.54 10.28 -4.27
C GLY A 486 16.15 9.14 -3.46
N ASP A 487 15.34 8.22 -2.93
CA ASP A 487 15.80 6.94 -2.37
C ASP A 487 15.87 5.95 -3.54
N GLY A 488 17.06 5.73 -4.10
CA GLY A 488 17.21 4.76 -5.20
C GLY A 488 17.05 3.31 -4.73
N ASP A 489 16.58 2.43 -5.60
CA ASP A 489 16.27 1.04 -5.29
C ASP A 489 16.85 0.05 -6.31
N ILE A 490 17.08 -1.20 -5.92
CA ILE A 490 17.54 -2.26 -6.81
C ILE A 490 16.35 -3.15 -7.13
N GLY A 491 16.13 -3.46 -8.41
CA GLY A 491 15.10 -4.41 -8.81
C GLY A 491 15.62 -5.84 -8.93
N ASP A 492 14.80 -6.73 -9.46
CA ASP A 492 15.11 -8.15 -9.48
C ASP A 492 16.26 -8.53 -10.44
N LEU A 493 17.21 -9.30 -9.91
CA LEU A 493 18.33 -9.83 -10.66
C LEU A 493 17.83 -10.94 -11.60
N ARG A 494 18.09 -10.78 -12.90
CA ARG A 494 17.78 -11.80 -13.89
C ARG A 494 19.04 -12.44 -14.46
N LEU A 495 19.07 -13.77 -14.43
CA LEU A 495 20.07 -14.59 -15.10
C LEU A 495 19.43 -15.25 -16.32
N GLU A 496 20.03 -15.07 -17.50
CA GLU A 496 19.53 -15.62 -18.75
C GLU A 496 20.61 -16.40 -19.50
N GLY A 497 20.23 -17.54 -20.08
CA GLY A 497 21.03 -18.23 -21.09
C GLY A 497 20.45 -17.92 -22.47
N LYS A 498 21.30 -17.85 -23.50
CA LYS A 498 20.88 -17.76 -24.90
C LYS A 498 21.59 -18.85 -25.69
N TYR A 499 20.82 -19.84 -26.13
CA TYR A 499 21.30 -20.94 -26.94
C TYR A 499 20.86 -20.76 -28.39
N ARG A 500 21.82 -20.55 -29.29
CA ARG A 500 21.59 -20.47 -30.73
C ARG A 500 21.43 -21.89 -31.29
N VAL A 501 20.21 -22.24 -31.70
CA VAL A 501 19.89 -23.53 -32.33
C VAL A 501 20.38 -23.54 -33.77
N ARG A 502 20.07 -22.49 -34.52
CA ARG A 502 20.61 -22.25 -35.87
C ARG A 502 20.65 -20.75 -36.15
N GLY A 503 21.44 -20.35 -37.12
CA GLY A 503 21.47 -18.97 -37.61
C GLY A 503 22.74 -18.72 -38.41
N GLY A 504 22.73 -17.66 -39.19
CA GLY A 504 23.83 -17.27 -40.07
C GLY A 504 23.42 -16.14 -41.01
N PRO A 505 24.35 -15.65 -41.85
CA PRO A 505 24.04 -14.65 -42.86
C PRO A 505 22.88 -15.13 -43.76
N ASP A 506 21.83 -14.32 -43.90
CA ASP A 506 20.62 -14.58 -44.68
C ASP A 506 19.82 -15.86 -44.35
N GLN A 507 20.17 -16.56 -43.27
CA GLN A 507 19.42 -17.72 -42.78
C GLN A 507 18.38 -17.29 -41.75
N VAL A 508 17.28 -18.04 -41.66
CA VAL A 508 16.37 -17.91 -40.51
C VAL A 508 17.11 -18.40 -39.27
N GLY A 509 17.32 -17.49 -38.33
CA GLY A 509 17.87 -17.73 -37.01
C GLY A 509 16.82 -18.25 -36.04
N VAL A 510 17.25 -19.15 -35.16
CA VAL A 510 16.42 -19.70 -34.08
C VAL A 510 17.26 -19.77 -32.81
N ALA A 511 16.74 -19.23 -31.71
CA ALA A 511 17.37 -19.33 -30.40
C ALA A 511 16.36 -19.62 -29.29
N LEU A 512 16.85 -20.23 -28.22
CA LEU A 512 16.12 -20.48 -26.99
C LEU A 512 16.80 -19.73 -25.85
N LEU A 513 16.00 -19.04 -25.05
CA LEU A 513 16.45 -18.22 -23.94
C LEU A 513 15.77 -18.66 -22.64
N PRO A 514 16.30 -19.67 -21.93
CA PRO A 514 15.88 -19.93 -20.56
C PRO A 514 16.38 -18.82 -19.63
N TYR A 515 15.58 -18.44 -18.65
CA TYR A 515 15.99 -17.46 -17.64
C TYR A 515 15.34 -17.75 -16.29
N VAL A 516 15.98 -17.18 -15.26
CA VAL A 516 15.44 -17.08 -13.91
C VAL A 516 15.57 -15.63 -13.45
N THR A 517 14.52 -15.11 -12.86
CA THR A 517 14.47 -13.83 -12.18
C THR A 517 14.40 -14.12 -10.69
N LEU A 518 15.36 -13.60 -9.94
CA LEU A 518 15.48 -13.81 -8.52
C LEU A 518 14.88 -12.61 -7.79
N GLU A 519 14.08 -12.88 -6.78
CA GLU A 519 13.53 -11.87 -5.87
C GLU A 519 14.66 -11.28 -5.01
N THR A 520 15.40 -10.34 -5.59
CA THR A 520 16.54 -9.67 -4.96
C THR A 520 16.29 -8.20 -4.72
N GLY A 521 15.23 -7.64 -5.32
CA GLY A 521 14.85 -6.25 -5.11
C GLY A 521 14.24 -6.01 -3.73
N GLU A 522 14.16 -4.74 -3.34
CA GLU A 522 13.51 -4.36 -2.09
C GLU A 522 11.99 -4.58 -2.20
N GLU A 523 11.44 -5.30 -1.21
CA GLU A 523 10.01 -5.52 -1.07
C GLU A 523 9.28 -4.16 -0.94
N ASP A 524 8.12 -4.04 -1.60
CA ASP A 524 7.23 -2.86 -1.64
C ASP A 524 7.56 -1.75 -2.67
N SER A 525 8.67 -1.82 -3.40
CA SER A 525 9.12 -0.79 -4.36
C SER A 525 8.33 -0.71 -5.68
N TYR A 526 7.45 -1.67 -5.96
CA TYR A 526 6.80 -1.86 -7.28
C TYR A 526 7.83 -1.93 -8.44
N PHE A 527 9.04 -2.37 -8.13
CA PHE A 527 10.19 -2.45 -9.03
C PHE A 527 10.80 -3.87 -9.02
N GLY A 528 9.95 -4.87 -8.84
CA GLY A 528 10.27 -6.30 -8.78
C GLY A 528 9.01 -7.15 -8.73
N LYS A 529 9.15 -8.46 -8.94
CA LYS A 529 8.05 -9.44 -9.06
C LYS A 529 7.71 -10.16 -7.76
N GLY A 530 8.44 -9.88 -6.66
CA GLY A 530 8.23 -10.39 -5.27
C GLY A 530 8.02 -11.89 -5.15
N SER A 531 8.45 -12.60 -6.16
CA SER A 531 8.57 -14.04 -6.24
C SER A 531 9.61 -14.36 -7.30
N ASN A 532 10.24 -15.52 -7.19
CA ASN A 532 11.13 -15.98 -8.24
C ASN A 532 10.32 -16.33 -9.49
N ALA A 533 10.75 -15.83 -10.65
CA ALA A 533 10.12 -16.17 -11.93
C ALA A 533 11.05 -17.02 -12.79
N PHE A 534 10.49 -18.02 -13.47
CA PHE A 534 11.21 -18.90 -14.38
C PHE A 534 10.60 -18.80 -15.76
N GLY A 535 11.40 -18.68 -16.81
CA GLY A 535 10.83 -18.62 -18.14
C GLY A 535 11.72 -19.17 -19.25
N LEU A 536 11.07 -19.43 -20.38
CA LEU A 536 11.71 -19.85 -21.61
C LEU A 536 11.15 -19.01 -22.75
N THR A 537 12.04 -18.32 -23.47
CA THR A 537 11.68 -17.55 -24.67
C THR A 537 12.28 -18.22 -25.91
N ALA A 538 11.45 -18.44 -26.92
CA ALA A 538 11.89 -18.81 -28.26
C ALA A 538 11.95 -17.57 -29.15
N VAL A 539 13.01 -17.49 -29.95
CA VAL A 539 13.27 -16.39 -30.87
C VAL A 539 13.38 -16.93 -32.29
N LEU A 540 12.76 -16.23 -33.22
CA LEU A 540 12.95 -16.41 -34.65
C LEU A 540 13.35 -15.07 -35.26
N ASP A 541 14.46 -15.04 -35.99
CA ASP A 541 14.88 -13.85 -36.72
C ASP A 541 15.32 -14.18 -38.14
N ARG A 542 15.32 -13.17 -39.00
CA ARG A 542 15.80 -13.29 -40.37
C ARG A 542 16.34 -11.97 -40.87
N ASN A 543 17.57 -12.01 -41.38
CA ASN A 543 18.15 -10.93 -42.16
C ASN A 543 17.77 -11.09 -43.64
N PHE A 544 17.47 -9.97 -44.30
CA PHE A 544 17.26 -9.85 -45.73
C PHE A 544 18.37 -8.97 -46.30
N GLY A 545 19.48 -9.61 -46.67
CA GLY A 545 20.73 -8.92 -46.96
C GLY A 545 21.29 -8.25 -45.70
N ASP A 546 22.07 -7.18 -45.86
CA ASP A 546 22.60 -6.41 -44.71
C ASP A 546 21.64 -5.32 -44.20
N ARG A 547 20.54 -5.09 -44.94
CA ARG A 547 19.70 -3.90 -44.78
C ARG A 547 18.50 -4.08 -43.88
N VAL A 548 17.84 -5.22 -43.87
CA VAL A 548 16.59 -5.41 -43.12
C VAL A 548 16.68 -6.65 -42.26
N CYS A 549 16.26 -6.55 -41.00
CA CYS A 549 16.17 -7.63 -40.04
C CYS A 549 14.74 -7.70 -39.51
N LEU A 550 14.16 -8.90 -39.47
CA LEU A 550 12.91 -9.17 -38.78
C LEU A 550 13.18 -10.08 -37.58
N ALA A 551 12.54 -9.83 -36.46
CA ALA A 551 12.61 -10.68 -35.27
C ALA A 551 11.24 -10.89 -34.66
N PHE A 552 11.02 -12.09 -34.11
CA PHE A 552 9.82 -12.50 -33.40
C PHE A 552 10.25 -13.24 -32.14
N LYS A 553 9.58 -12.95 -31.02
CA LYS A 553 9.73 -13.68 -29.75
C LYS A 553 8.38 -14.21 -29.29
N VAL A 554 8.41 -15.41 -28.74
CA VAL A 554 7.33 -15.95 -27.93
C VAL A 554 7.95 -16.60 -26.70
N GLY A 555 7.40 -16.34 -25.52
CA GLY A 555 7.92 -16.88 -24.28
C GLY A 555 6.82 -17.28 -23.34
N TYR A 556 7.18 -18.15 -22.41
CA TYR A 556 6.35 -18.51 -21.27
C TYR A 556 7.14 -18.24 -20.01
N GLN A 557 6.49 -17.67 -19.01
CA GLN A 557 7.05 -17.38 -17.70
C GLN A 557 6.10 -17.92 -16.63
N TYR A 558 6.64 -18.76 -15.77
CA TYR A 558 6.01 -19.17 -14.52
C TYR A 558 6.41 -18.20 -13.40
N GLN A 559 5.46 -17.81 -12.57
CA GLN A 559 5.65 -17.04 -11.34
C GLN A 559 4.60 -17.45 -10.31
N GLU A 560 4.83 -17.17 -9.04
CA GLU A 560 3.80 -17.47 -8.03
C GLU A 560 2.54 -16.65 -8.31
N LYS A 561 1.37 -17.30 -8.19
CA LYS A 561 0.10 -16.65 -8.47
C LYS A 561 -0.18 -15.61 -7.40
N GLU A 562 -0.41 -14.38 -7.84
CA GLU A 562 -0.78 -13.26 -7.01
C GLU A 562 -2.07 -12.65 -7.55
N ASN A 563 -3.10 -12.59 -6.71
CA ASN A 563 -4.39 -12.05 -7.13
C ASN A 563 -4.41 -10.54 -6.86
N LEU A 564 -4.45 -9.71 -7.92
CA LEU A 564 -4.63 -8.26 -7.80
C LEU A 564 -6.10 -7.89 -8.09
N PRO A 565 -6.56 -6.70 -7.63
CA PRO A 565 -7.97 -6.30 -7.76
C PRO A 565 -8.51 -6.19 -9.19
N ASP A 566 -7.66 -5.82 -10.16
CA ASP A 566 -8.06 -5.61 -11.57
C ASP A 566 -7.69 -6.80 -12.48
N PHE A 567 -6.70 -7.60 -12.07
CA PHE A 567 -6.24 -8.77 -12.82
C PHE A 567 -5.44 -9.73 -11.93
N ASP A 568 -5.39 -11.01 -12.29
CA ASP A 568 -4.47 -11.96 -11.64
C ASP A 568 -3.07 -11.83 -12.27
N LEU A 569 -2.03 -11.73 -11.44
CA LEU A 569 -0.67 -12.03 -11.84
C LEU A 569 -0.46 -13.54 -11.71
N GLU A 570 -0.20 -14.19 -12.83
CA GLU A 570 0.00 -15.63 -12.88
C GLU A 570 1.04 -15.97 -13.95
N ASP A 571 1.05 -17.20 -14.43
CA ASP A 571 1.85 -17.59 -15.58
C ASP A 571 1.57 -16.65 -16.75
N THR A 572 2.64 -16.09 -17.34
CA THR A 572 2.53 -15.10 -18.42
C THR A 572 3.10 -15.64 -19.72
N LEU A 573 2.39 -15.37 -20.81
CA LEU A 573 2.86 -15.56 -22.17
C LEU A 573 3.44 -14.23 -22.67
N LEU A 574 4.72 -14.25 -23.03
CA LEU A 574 5.46 -13.12 -23.57
C LEU A 574 5.40 -13.16 -25.09
N PHE A 575 5.25 -12.01 -25.74
CA PHE A 575 5.31 -11.93 -27.19
C PHE A 575 6.00 -10.65 -27.66
N GLY A 576 6.47 -10.67 -28.90
CA GLY A 576 6.99 -9.47 -29.54
C GLY A 576 7.40 -9.70 -30.98
N ALA A 577 7.43 -8.63 -31.74
CA ALA A 577 7.81 -8.61 -33.14
C ALA A 577 8.49 -7.28 -33.48
N GLY A 578 9.47 -7.31 -34.36
CA GLY A 578 10.18 -6.09 -34.72
C GLY A 578 10.79 -6.14 -36.10
N ILE A 579 10.98 -4.94 -36.65
CA ILE A 579 11.67 -4.69 -37.90
C ILE A 579 12.81 -3.71 -37.65
N GLY A 580 14.03 -4.12 -37.98
CA GLY A 580 15.22 -3.30 -37.95
C GLY A 580 15.68 -3.05 -39.38
N TRP A 581 16.13 -1.83 -39.68
CA TRP A 581 16.71 -1.51 -40.96
C TRP A 581 17.96 -0.63 -40.84
N LYS A 582 18.93 -0.89 -41.71
CA LYS A 582 20.17 -0.14 -41.84
C LYS A 582 19.91 1.14 -42.63
N LEU A 583 20.33 2.28 -42.08
CA LEU A 583 20.19 3.59 -42.73
C LEU A 583 21.20 3.75 -43.88
N PRO A 584 20.98 4.72 -44.80
CA PRO A 584 21.86 4.93 -45.96
C PRO A 584 23.33 5.22 -45.65
N ASN A 585 23.66 5.56 -44.39
CA ASN A 585 25.03 5.78 -43.95
C ASN A 585 25.82 4.49 -43.65
N ASP A 586 25.21 3.32 -43.88
CA ASP A 586 25.80 1.99 -43.73
C ASP A 586 26.39 1.67 -42.34
N ARG A 587 26.07 2.47 -41.32
CA ARG A 587 26.54 2.26 -39.95
C ARG A 587 25.39 2.26 -38.96
N THR A 588 24.45 3.20 -39.11
CA THR A 588 23.33 3.36 -38.19
C THR A 588 22.19 2.42 -38.56
N ARG A 589 21.55 1.83 -37.56
CA ARG A 589 20.30 1.08 -37.72
C ARG A 589 19.17 1.84 -37.05
N ALA A 590 17.97 1.70 -37.58
CA ALA A 590 16.74 2.08 -36.91
C ALA A 590 15.90 0.83 -36.72
N SER A 591 15.08 0.80 -35.68
CA SER A 591 14.18 -0.31 -35.41
C SER A 591 12.83 0.18 -34.91
N VAL A 592 11.80 -0.62 -35.21
CA VAL A 592 10.47 -0.52 -34.61
C VAL A 592 10.16 -1.88 -34.00
N GLU A 593 9.79 -1.88 -32.72
CA GLU A 593 9.58 -3.07 -31.91
C GLU A 593 8.23 -3.00 -31.21
N LEU A 594 7.44 -4.05 -31.35
CA LEU A 594 6.25 -4.27 -30.54
C LEU A 594 6.56 -5.37 -29.53
N GLN A 595 6.21 -5.15 -28.27
CA GLN A 595 6.28 -6.17 -27.25
C GLN A 595 5.05 -6.14 -26.34
N GLY A 596 4.76 -7.27 -25.72
CA GLY A 596 3.76 -7.34 -24.68
C GLY A 596 3.79 -8.67 -23.95
N LEU A 597 2.88 -8.78 -23.00
CA LEU A 597 2.62 -10.01 -22.26
C LEU A 597 1.11 -10.17 -22.05
N THR A 598 0.69 -11.38 -21.71
CA THR A 598 -0.70 -11.69 -21.34
C THR A 598 -0.71 -12.88 -20.38
N ASN A 599 -1.77 -12.99 -19.58
CA ASN A 599 -2.00 -14.18 -18.75
C ASN A 599 -2.15 -15.45 -19.59
N ALA A 600 -1.45 -16.51 -19.20
CA ALA A 600 -1.41 -17.77 -19.94
C ALA A 600 -2.71 -18.56 -19.84
N SER A 601 -3.49 -18.42 -18.75
CA SER A 601 -4.78 -19.10 -18.61
C SER A 601 -5.91 -18.38 -19.37
N ALA A 602 -5.76 -17.08 -19.62
CA ALA A 602 -6.77 -16.21 -20.23
C ALA A 602 -6.14 -15.20 -21.20
N LEU A 603 -5.66 -15.70 -22.34
CA LEU A 603 -4.95 -14.91 -23.36
C LEU A 603 -5.79 -13.72 -23.84
N PHE A 604 -5.27 -12.51 -23.70
CA PHE A 604 -5.84 -11.23 -24.16
C PHE A 604 -7.27 -10.95 -23.63
N ASN A 605 -7.64 -11.58 -22.51
CA ASN A 605 -9.00 -11.49 -21.98
C ASN A 605 -9.25 -10.21 -21.15
N SER A 606 -8.19 -9.59 -20.65
CA SER A 606 -8.23 -8.31 -19.94
C SER A 606 -7.16 -7.38 -20.49
N GLU A 607 -7.56 -6.16 -20.86
CA GLU A 607 -6.65 -5.11 -21.30
C GLU A 607 -5.71 -4.69 -20.17
N ASP A 608 -6.21 -4.64 -18.93
CA ASP A 608 -5.45 -4.30 -17.74
C ASP A 608 -4.31 -5.29 -17.48
N ALA A 609 -4.53 -6.58 -17.80
CA ALA A 609 -3.54 -7.66 -17.68
C ALA A 609 -2.64 -7.85 -18.92
N THR A 610 -2.83 -7.03 -19.95
CA THR A 610 -2.17 -7.18 -21.26
C THR A 610 -1.50 -5.87 -21.67
N PRO A 611 -0.38 -5.48 -21.02
CA PRO A 611 0.40 -4.33 -21.45
C PRO A 611 1.06 -4.62 -22.80
N VAL A 612 0.82 -3.73 -23.77
CA VAL A 612 1.45 -3.77 -25.08
C VAL A 612 2.15 -2.44 -25.33
N GLU A 613 3.39 -2.48 -25.79
CA GLU A 613 4.21 -1.30 -26.04
C GLU A 613 4.79 -1.34 -27.45
N LEU A 614 4.78 -0.18 -28.11
CA LEU A 614 5.46 0.06 -29.38
C LEU A 614 6.65 0.99 -29.15
N LEU A 615 7.83 0.58 -29.61
CA LEU A 615 9.07 1.31 -29.46
C LEU A 615 9.69 1.62 -30.82
N GLY A 616 10.28 2.80 -30.94
CA GLY A 616 11.14 3.18 -32.05
C GLY A 616 12.53 3.55 -31.52
N SER A 617 13.59 3.03 -32.14
CA SER A 617 14.95 3.32 -31.70
C SER A 617 15.96 3.47 -32.84
N ILE A 618 17.02 4.22 -32.57
CA ILE A 618 18.17 4.42 -33.45
C ILE A 618 19.40 3.86 -32.73
N HIS A 619 20.11 2.99 -33.43
CA HIS A 619 21.32 2.32 -32.98
C HIS A 619 22.51 2.87 -33.79
N HIS A 620 23.36 3.67 -33.16
CA HIS A 620 24.49 4.31 -33.81
C HIS A 620 25.82 3.78 -33.26
N PRO A 621 26.59 3.00 -34.05
CA PRO A 621 27.93 2.59 -33.65
C PRO A 621 28.88 3.80 -33.73
N VAL A 622 29.39 4.22 -32.58
CA VAL A 622 30.40 5.29 -32.47
C VAL A 622 31.76 4.78 -32.94
N ASN A 623 32.08 3.54 -32.58
CA ASN A 623 33.25 2.80 -33.02
C ASN A 623 32.96 1.29 -32.99
N GLU A 624 33.99 0.45 -33.22
CA GLU A 624 33.83 -1.01 -33.26
C GLU A 624 33.40 -1.64 -31.92
N ASN A 625 33.57 -0.91 -30.80
CA ASN A 625 33.34 -1.42 -29.45
C ASN A 625 32.25 -0.67 -28.69
N LEU A 626 31.69 0.41 -29.24
CA LEU A 626 30.67 1.24 -28.59
C LEU A 626 29.53 1.57 -29.55
N LEU A 627 28.32 1.23 -29.13
CA LEU A 627 27.07 1.54 -29.81
C LEU A 627 26.17 2.33 -28.86
N LEU A 628 25.59 3.41 -29.38
CA LEU A 628 24.65 4.24 -28.66
C LEU A 628 23.24 3.99 -29.18
N ASP A 629 22.32 3.82 -28.24
CA ASP A 629 20.90 3.64 -28.51
C ASP A 629 20.14 4.87 -28.05
N LEU A 630 19.29 5.41 -28.90
CA LEU A 630 18.32 6.42 -28.52
C LEU A 630 16.95 5.95 -29.00
N GLY A 631 15.97 5.94 -28.10
CA GLY A 631 14.63 5.58 -28.51
C GLY A 631 13.54 6.11 -27.60
N LEU A 632 12.33 5.89 -28.07
CA LEU A 632 11.10 6.23 -27.39
C LEU A 632 10.10 5.08 -27.53
N GLY A 633 9.22 4.96 -26.54
CA GLY A 633 8.16 3.96 -26.50
C GLY A 633 6.82 4.59 -26.14
N VAL A 634 5.74 3.96 -26.57
CA VAL A 634 4.36 4.31 -26.17
C VAL A 634 3.58 3.04 -25.87
N GLY A 635 2.80 3.05 -24.80
CA GLY A 635 1.79 2.03 -24.53
C GLY A 635 0.69 2.07 -25.57
N LEU A 636 0.29 0.90 -26.05
CA LEU A 636 -0.86 0.71 -26.95
C LEU A 636 -2.12 0.24 -26.20
N THR A 637 -1.96 -0.15 -24.94
CA THR A 637 -3.03 -0.54 -24.02
C THR A 637 -2.83 0.21 -22.69
N ASP A 638 -3.88 0.28 -21.86
CA ASP A 638 -3.79 0.80 -20.49
C ASP A 638 -3.36 -0.28 -19.47
N GLY A 639 -2.80 -1.40 -19.94
CA GLY A 639 -2.35 -2.50 -19.09
C GLY A 639 -1.22 -2.14 -18.14
N TYR A 640 -1.06 -2.92 -17.06
CA TYR A 640 -0.04 -2.63 -16.04
C TYR A 640 1.38 -2.56 -16.62
N GLY A 641 2.09 -1.46 -16.38
CA GLY A 641 3.43 -1.25 -16.93
C GLY A 641 3.47 -0.87 -18.41
N ALA A 642 2.33 -0.64 -19.05
CA ALA A 642 2.25 0.08 -20.33
C ALA A 642 2.31 1.59 -20.04
N PRO A 643 3.36 2.29 -20.47
CA PRO A 643 3.53 3.70 -20.16
C PRO A 643 2.75 4.61 -21.11
N GLU A 644 2.45 5.83 -20.68
CA GLU A 644 1.98 6.86 -21.62
C GLU A 644 3.06 7.15 -22.66
N TYR A 645 4.30 7.33 -22.18
CA TYR A 645 5.48 7.30 -23.02
C TYR A 645 6.72 6.88 -22.22
N ARG A 646 7.74 6.40 -22.94
CA ARG A 646 9.06 6.08 -22.43
C ARG A 646 10.12 6.76 -23.27
N LEU A 647 11.17 7.25 -22.63
CA LEU A 647 12.39 7.73 -23.27
C LEU A 647 13.57 6.91 -22.75
N PHE A 648 14.48 6.53 -23.63
CA PHE A 648 15.68 5.82 -23.18
C PHE A 648 16.93 6.19 -23.99
N LEU A 649 18.05 6.17 -23.29
CA LEU A 649 19.39 6.31 -23.83
C LEU A 649 20.21 5.10 -23.38
N GLY A 650 20.76 4.36 -24.33
CA GLY A 650 21.57 3.18 -24.08
C GLY A 650 22.99 3.34 -24.56
N MET A 651 23.92 2.67 -23.89
CA MET A 651 25.25 2.39 -24.39
C MET A 651 25.49 0.88 -24.32
N ARG A 652 26.04 0.33 -25.40
CA ARG A 652 26.41 -1.09 -25.51
C ARG A 652 27.86 -1.22 -25.88
N THR A 653 28.53 -2.18 -25.28
CA THR A 653 29.93 -2.50 -25.58
C THR A 653 30.11 -3.98 -25.89
N GLY A 654 31.01 -4.31 -26.81
CA GLY A 654 31.33 -5.71 -27.14
C GLY A 654 30.19 -6.51 -27.79
N PHE A 655 29.41 -5.87 -28.68
CA PHE A 655 28.18 -6.38 -29.34
C PHE A 655 28.41 -7.10 -30.69
#